data_AF-A0A7K2A5X3-F1
#
_entry.id   AF-A0A7K2A5X3-F1
#
_cell.length_a   1.000
_cell.length_b   1.000
_cell.length_c   1.000
_cell.angle_alpha   90.00
_cell.angle_beta   90.00
_cell.angle_gamma   90.00
#
_symmetry.space_group_name_H-M   'P 1'
#
loop_
_entity.id
_entity.type
_entity.pdbx_description
1 polymer ?
#
loop_
_entity_poly.entity_id
_entity_poly.type
_entity_poly.pdbx_seq_one_letter_code
_entity_poly.pdbx_strand_id
1 'polypeptide(L)'
;MASTESRRYDVAIVGAGPVGSLCALAHARNGYSVVLLEANPNTSKRLAGEWLHPPSVRILSALGIEPDTGAGCIPGKGFVVFPEDRGEPILLPYPDGRHGVVWEHERLVSRLRQAVEDEPSVDVMMNARVRGIEDNLVSYSRNGEAGSVAAQLIVGADGRASVVRRSLGLSTRPQTYSQMLGVLLKDVALPFEEYGHVVCAERGPILIYRLGEHSARLIVDVPPGYSTREMIDTLAGSYAGSLPGTLGPAFLEALREGRFLAATNAIRPRHTYGTPGRVLIGDAAGHYHPLTAAGMTLGFGDAFTLAEGGDYRDFANRRLQETRSPELLAMGLYEVFADRRVEAAALRHTIYRQWREKPAIRDRTIRLLACEDTSVVSLSRAVGATAARALATEIKKCYKPSALRRTRPVVRAISVRFLSLGRGMLQLRKAGGVTEREERARSTLSKAFPVSMRGTDPRPGHIEEPAPPDASATLRSAAEHLLSLQRDDGSWEGEVVWCPMLTAQYVLLHHITEQPLDPGRRRLVLRSFEHTRLEGGAWGLHEHSPPHLFVTTLVYVAARLLGVERDDPLIAPARQFLQAEGVPNIPTWGKFWLALVNLYDWRGVNPVLPELWRLPRRVPLHPSNWYCHTRLIYMAMAAIYPVRFQAPVTPVVASLREELFGDGFADVDFAASRHRLRDADLFARPGVCLRAGYGFARLYERFGSKRLRARCTAELIGRIRWELRTTDHMSISPVSGLLNILCLWLHDPDDADGRKALAQLEGWIWEDEEAGTRVAGARSASWDTGFALQALATVPELEGAEDALRCGAGFLRRQQIGTSFEGFREAFRMDPKGGWCFAGAWHGWPVTDCTAEAVRGMIAVDPETASPAELGDAVRFMLRGQNRDGGFGGYESRRSAVGLEWLNPAEMFGESMTEHSHVECTASCLAAFEACRQHAPQVLDAEVIRAVTRADSWLREAQEHDGSWRGVWGVQYIYGTFFGIRGLLAAGAAPGDPALRAACRWLLDRQQPDGGWGEHHRGCLTGRYVAHDESQVIHTAWALIALLEAGDPDWAAISRGVRFLINTQKENGQLPKQDMAGVFFRTALLDYVLYKQYFPLHALALYEQQRRARSV
;
A
#
# COMPACT_ATOMS: atom_id res chain seq x y z
N MET A 1 14.63 43.04 50.13
CA MET A 1 14.06 42.10 49.14
C MET A 1 13.04 41.26 49.89
N ALA A 2 11.76 41.60 49.80
CA ALA A 2 10.70 40.93 50.54
C ALA A 2 10.44 39.55 49.91
N SER A 3 10.50 38.49 50.72
CA SER A 3 10.09 37.14 50.35
C SER A 3 8.59 37.13 50.06
N THR A 4 8.20 36.96 48.81
CA THR A 4 6.82 36.68 48.43
C THR A 4 6.46 35.28 48.95
N GLU A 5 5.82 35.19 50.12
CA GLU A 5 5.17 33.97 50.57
C GLU A 5 4.16 33.52 49.51
N SER A 6 4.36 32.32 48.94
CA SER A 6 3.42 31.74 47.99
C SER A 6 2.15 31.35 48.73
N ARG A 7 1.00 31.89 48.28
CA ARG A 7 -0.31 31.51 48.82
C ARG A 7 -0.53 30.00 48.62
N ARG A 8 -0.96 29.32 49.67
CA ARG A 8 -1.20 27.86 49.70
C ARG A 8 -2.68 27.56 49.58
N TYR A 9 -3.03 26.61 48.72
CA TYR A 9 -4.38 26.09 48.52
C TYR A 9 -4.37 24.57 48.60
N ASP A 10 -5.52 23.95 48.84
CA ASP A 10 -5.64 22.49 48.74
C ASP A 10 -5.62 22.07 47.26
N VAL A 11 -6.35 22.82 46.42
CA VAL A 11 -6.51 22.49 44.99
C VAL A 11 -6.27 23.73 44.11
N ALA A 12 -5.40 23.60 43.11
CA ALA A 12 -5.24 24.57 42.03
C ALA A 12 -5.82 24.02 40.73
N ILE A 13 -6.81 24.70 40.16
CA ILE A 13 -7.47 24.31 38.92
C ILE A 13 -7.07 25.26 37.81
N VAL A 14 -6.48 24.71 36.75
CA VAL A 14 -6.03 25.46 35.57
C VAL A 14 -7.08 25.36 34.47
N GLY A 15 -7.75 26.48 34.18
CA GLY A 15 -8.80 26.63 33.19
C GLY A 15 -10.20 26.75 33.81
N ALA A 16 -10.86 27.89 33.63
CA ALA A 16 -12.24 28.15 34.06
C ALA A 16 -13.23 27.90 32.91
N GLY A 17 -13.03 26.81 32.17
CA GLY A 17 -14.06 26.27 31.27
C GLY A 17 -15.17 25.57 32.05
N PRO A 18 -16.17 24.97 31.39
CA PRO A 18 -17.32 24.40 32.09
C PRO A 18 -16.91 23.25 33.04
N VAL A 19 -15.95 22.41 32.63
CA VAL A 19 -15.43 21.31 33.46
C VAL A 19 -14.61 21.82 34.65
N GLY A 20 -13.78 22.85 34.43
CA GLY A 20 -12.92 23.40 35.47
C GLY A 20 -13.70 24.20 36.53
N SER A 21 -14.67 25.01 36.11
CA SER A 21 -15.57 25.71 37.03
C SER A 21 -16.41 24.73 37.85
N LEU A 22 -16.93 23.66 37.22
CA LEU A 22 -17.66 22.61 37.95
C LEU A 22 -16.76 21.87 38.95
N CYS A 23 -15.51 21.59 38.57
CA CYS A 23 -14.52 20.98 39.44
C CYS A 23 -14.21 21.88 40.65
N ALA A 24 -14.10 23.19 40.45
CA ALA A 24 -13.85 24.15 41.52
C ALA A 24 -15.00 24.15 42.53
N LEU A 25 -16.23 24.26 42.03
CA LEU A 25 -17.43 24.25 42.86
C LEU A 25 -17.60 22.94 43.63
N ALA A 26 -17.31 21.80 43.00
CA ALA A 26 -17.40 20.49 43.65
C ALA A 26 -16.38 20.32 44.79
N HIS A 27 -15.12 20.75 44.59
CA HIS A 27 -14.11 20.70 45.65
C HIS A 27 -14.40 21.69 46.77
N ALA A 28 -14.78 22.93 46.42
CA ALA A 28 -15.17 23.97 47.37
C ALA A 28 -16.25 23.50 48.35
N ARG A 29 -17.30 22.85 47.83
CA ARG A 29 -18.40 22.33 48.65
C ARG A 29 -18.07 21.10 49.47
N ASN A 30 -16.99 20.40 49.12
CA ASN A 30 -16.42 19.35 49.96
C ASN A 30 -15.41 19.92 50.99
N GLY A 31 -15.33 21.25 51.13
CA GLY A 31 -14.57 21.93 52.18
C GLY A 31 -13.11 22.25 51.83
N TYR A 32 -12.70 22.07 50.57
CA TYR A 32 -11.33 22.38 50.14
C TYR A 32 -11.16 23.86 49.78
N SER A 33 -10.00 24.42 50.11
CA SER A 33 -9.59 25.74 49.58
C SER A 33 -9.11 25.62 48.14
N VAL A 34 -9.72 26.39 47.23
CA VAL A 34 -9.49 26.25 45.78
C VAL A 34 -8.98 27.55 45.17
N VAL A 35 -8.01 27.47 44.28
CA VAL A 35 -7.67 28.56 43.35
C VAL A 35 -7.99 28.16 41.92
N LEU A 36 -8.75 29.00 41.20
CA LEU A 36 -9.14 28.77 39.81
C LEU A 36 -8.45 29.80 38.90
N LEU A 37 -7.55 29.34 38.04
CA LEU A 37 -6.77 30.20 37.14
C LEU A 37 -7.30 30.14 35.70
N GLU A 38 -7.67 31.29 35.13
CA GLU A 38 -8.15 31.40 33.75
C GLU A 38 -7.31 32.37 32.93
N ALA A 39 -6.76 31.90 31.82
CA ALA A 39 -5.87 32.68 30.97
C ALA A 39 -6.60 33.70 30.08
N ASN A 40 -7.82 33.41 29.64
CA ASN A 40 -8.61 34.26 28.77
C ASN A 40 -10.13 34.14 29.09
N PRO A 41 -10.70 35.11 29.81
CA PRO A 41 -12.11 35.15 30.17
C PRO A 41 -13.07 35.11 28.96
N ASN A 42 -12.63 35.62 27.80
CA ASN A 42 -13.45 35.71 26.58
C ASN A 42 -13.53 34.42 25.76
N THR A 43 -12.89 33.32 26.20
CA THR A 43 -12.88 32.03 25.49
C THR A 43 -14.22 31.29 25.46
N SER A 44 -15.24 31.79 26.16
CA SER A 44 -16.60 31.24 26.15
C SER A 44 -17.29 31.36 24.80
N LYS A 45 -16.90 32.33 23.95
CA LYS A 45 -17.47 32.56 22.61
C LYS A 45 -16.86 31.65 21.55
N ARG A 46 -17.22 30.36 21.57
CA ARG A 46 -16.74 29.36 20.59
C ARG A 46 -17.77 28.27 20.32
N LEU A 47 -17.62 27.59 19.19
CA LEU A 47 -18.36 26.35 18.91
C LEU A 47 -17.78 25.21 19.76
N ALA A 48 -18.54 24.79 20.76
CA ALA A 48 -18.18 23.70 21.66
C ALA A 48 -19.45 22.93 22.07
N GLY A 49 -19.33 22.04 23.06
CA GLY A 49 -20.47 21.26 23.53
C GLY A 49 -21.61 22.15 24.02
N GLU A 50 -22.81 21.93 23.47
CA GLU A 50 -24.06 22.60 23.86
C GLU A 50 -25.12 21.59 24.34
N TRP A 51 -24.90 20.28 24.16
CA TRP A 51 -25.82 19.23 24.60
C TRP A 51 -25.27 18.50 25.84
N LEU A 52 -26.07 18.42 26.90
CA LEU A 52 -25.77 17.71 28.14
C LEU A 52 -26.69 16.50 28.31
N HIS A 53 -26.11 15.32 28.47
CA HIS A 53 -26.88 14.09 28.72
C HIS A 53 -27.41 14.04 30.18
N PRO A 54 -28.40 13.18 30.48
CA PRO A 54 -28.99 13.06 31.81
C PRO A 54 -28.00 12.96 32.99
N PRO A 55 -26.83 12.28 32.90
CA PRO A 55 -25.86 12.29 34.01
C PRO A 55 -25.35 13.69 34.37
N SER A 56 -25.11 14.55 33.39
CA SER A 56 -24.67 15.93 33.61
C SER A 56 -25.74 16.76 34.31
N VAL A 57 -27.01 16.56 33.95
CA VAL A 57 -28.14 17.22 34.61
C VAL A 57 -28.16 16.87 36.10
N ARG A 58 -28.01 15.58 36.43
CA ARG A 58 -27.94 15.13 37.84
C ARG A 58 -26.75 15.71 38.59
N ILE A 59 -25.58 15.79 37.96
CA ILE A 59 -24.38 16.38 38.56
C ILE A 59 -24.59 17.88 38.83
N LEU A 60 -25.21 18.61 37.89
CA LEU A 60 -25.51 20.03 38.06
C LEU A 60 -26.51 20.27 39.20
N SER A 61 -27.61 19.52 39.26
CA SER A 61 -28.59 19.62 40.36
C SER A 61 -27.99 19.20 41.71
N ALA A 62 -27.13 18.17 41.75
CA ALA A 62 -26.38 17.81 42.98
C ALA A 62 -25.47 18.95 43.46
N LEU A 63 -25.08 19.83 42.54
CA LEU A 63 -24.36 21.07 42.78
C LEU A 63 -25.31 22.30 42.82
N GLY A 64 -26.62 22.13 43.05
CA GLY A 64 -27.55 23.26 43.19
C GLY A 64 -27.63 24.20 41.98
N ILE A 65 -27.18 23.74 40.80
CA ILE A 65 -27.32 24.46 39.53
C ILE A 65 -28.45 23.78 38.77
N GLU A 66 -29.67 24.27 38.93
CA GLU A 66 -30.82 23.70 38.25
C GLU A 66 -30.87 24.13 36.77
N PRO A 67 -30.84 23.18 35.81
CA PRO A 67 -30.91 23.48 34.39
C PRO A 67 -32.37 23.47 33.92
N ASP A 68 -33.07 24.59 34.07
CA ASP A 68 -34.46 24.77 33.63
C ASP A 68 -34.63 25.75 32.46
N THR A 69 -35.86 25.89 31.97
CA THR A 69 -36.17 26.84 30.89
C THR A 69 -35.97 28.30 31.31
N GLY A 70 -36.11 28.62 32.61
CA GLY A 70 -35.80 29.93 33.17
C GLY A 70 -34.32 30.28 33.13
N ALA A 71 -33.44 29.27 33.18
CA ALA A 71 -32.00 29.39 32.97
C ALA A 71 -31.60 29.47 31.49
N GLY A 72 -32.58 29.46 30.57
CA GLY A 72 -32.37 29.49 29.13
C GLY A 72 -31.95 28.14 28.54
N CYS A 73 -32.26 27.04 29.22
CA CYS A 73 -32.03 25.68 28.72
C CYS A 73 -33.24 25.18 27.92
N ILE A 74 -32.98 24.30 26.94
CA ILE A 74 -34.03 23.60 26.20
C ILE A 74 -34.04 22.12 26.61
N PRO A 75 -35.19 21.54 27.01
CA PRO A 75 -35.28 20.11 27.31
C PRO A 75 -34.89 19.24 26.11
N GLY A 76 -34.10 18.20 26.36
CA GLY A 76 -33.68 17.21 25.36
C GLY A 76 -34.25 15.83 25.69
N LYS A 77 -35.29 15.40 24.98
CA LYS A 77 -35.95 14.10 25.16
C LYS A 77 -35.19 12.92 24.55
N GLY A 78 -34.23 13.19 23.67
CA GLY A 78 -33.40 12.16 23.04
C GLY A 78 -32.87 12.62 21.68
N PHE A 79 -32.61 11.66 20.80
CA PHE A 79 -32.17 11.93 19.43
C PHE A 79 -33.12 11.33 18.39
N VAL A 80 -33.12 11.89 17.19
CA VAL A 80 -33.78 11.34 16.01
C VAL A 80 -32.74 11.19 14.90
N VAL A 81 -32.70 10.02 14.26
CA VAL A 81 -31.77 9.72 13.18
C VAL A 81 -32.52 9.76 11.85
N PHE A 82 -32.04 10.57 10.91
CA PHE A 82 -32.50 10.63 9.52
C PHE A 82 -31.54 9.80 8.65
N PRO A 83 -31.97 8.62 8.19
CA PRO A 83 -31.14 7.75 7.37
C PRO A 83 -30.76 8.37 6.02
N GLU A 84 -29.67 7.90 5.42
CA GLU A 84 -29.22 8.36 4.09
C GLU A 84 -30.18 7.96 2.96
N ASP A 85 -30.99 6.91 3.16
CA ASP A 85 -31.97 6.41 2.20
C ASP A 85 -33.27 7.24 2.19
N ARG A 86 -33.32 8.33 2.97
CA ARG A 86 -34.50 9.18 3.18
C ARG A 86 -35.73 8.42 3.68
N GLY A 87 -35.53 7.24 4.29
CA GLY A 87 -36.59 6.50 4.96
C GLY A 87 -37.10 7.20 6.23
N GLU A 88 -38.07 6.57 6.87
CA GLU A 88 -38.73 7.12 8.07
C GLU A 88 -37.73 7.47 9.19
N PRO A 89 -37.82 8.67 9.81
CA PRO A 89 -36.95 9.06 10.91
C PRO A 89 -37.01 8.08 12.10
N ILE A 90 -35.89 7.83 12.76
CA ILE A 90 -35.77 6.85 13.85
C ILE A 90 -35.59 7.58 15.18
N LEU A 91 -36.62 7.55 16.02
CA LEU A 91 -36.57 8.15 17.35
C LEU A 91 -35.79 7.26 18.33
N LEU A 92 -34.92 7.88 19.12
CA LEU A 92 -34.10 7.33 20.20
C LEU A 92 -34.35 8.15 21.48
N PRO A 93 -35.52 8.00 22.13
CA PRO A 93 -35.84 8.73 23.36
C PRO A 93 -35.00 8.24 24.53
N TYR A 94 -34.71 9.12 25.49
CA TYR A 94 -34.17 8.70 26.78
C TYR A 94 -35.23 7.87 27.54
N PRO A 95 -34.81 6.78 28.20
CA PRO A 95 -35.73 5.92 28.93
C PRO A 95 -36.17 6.57 30.25
N ASP A 96 -37.27 6.04 30.82
CA ASP A 96 -37.75 6.34 32.17
C ASP A 96 -38.08 7.82 32.44
N GLY A 97 -38.45 8.58 31.41
CA GLY A 97 -38.78 10.01 31.54
C GLY A 97 -37.57 10.91 31.85
N ARG A 98 -36.34 10.37 31.77
CA ARG A 98 -35.12 11.17 31.89
C ARG A 98 -34.99 12.10 30.69
N HIS A 99 -34.32 13.22 30.89
CA HIS A 99 -34.04 14.18 29.83
C HIS A 99 -32.62 14.70 29.96
N GLY A 100 -32.02 15.02 28.81
CA GLY A 100 -30.87 15.90 28.74
C GLY A 100 -31.32 17.36 28.64
N VAL A 101 -30.36 18.26 28.48
CA VAL A 101 -30.62 19.67 28.24
C VAL A 101 -29.68 20.21 27.17
N VAL A 102 -30.18 21.13 26.35
CA VAL A 102 -29.35 21.96 25.49
C VAL A 102 -29.12 23.29 26.20
N TRP A 103 -27.86 23.67 26.32
CA TRP A 103 -27.44 24.92 26.94
C TRP A 103 -26.38 25.57 26.08
N GLU A 104 -26.65 26.78 25.59
CA GLU A 104 -25.66 27.56 24.84
C GLU A 104 -24.35 27.66 25.63
N HIS A 105 -23.24 27.30 24.98
CA HIS A 105 -21.95 27.09 25.65
C HIS A 105 -21.51 28.30 26.46
N GLU A 106 -21.67 29.52 25.91
CA GLU A 106 -21.33 30.76 26.60
C GLU A 106 -22.16 30.95 27.87
N ARG A 107 -23.47 30.71 27.81
CA ARG A 107 -24.37 30.85 28.97
C ARG A 107 -24.06 29.83 30.06
N LEU A 108 -23.80 28.57 29.68
CA LEU A 108 -23.40 27.51 30.60
C LEU A 108 -22.12 27.90 31.36
N VAL A 109 -21.09 28.35 30.63
CA VAL A 109 -19.82 28.75 31.23
C VAL A 109 -20.00 29.96 32.15
N SER A 110 -20.75 30.98 31.70
CA SER A 110 -21.03 32.16 32.52
C SER A 110 -21.79 31.81 33.81
N ARG A 111 -22.79 30.93 33.73
CA ARG A 111 -23.56 30.49 34.92
C ARG A 111 -22.68 29.72 35.90
N LEU A 112 -21.82 28.83 35.40
CA LEU A 112 -20.87 28.08 36.23
C LEU A 112 -19.81 28.99 36.86
N ARG A 113 -19.30 29.99 36.12
CA ARG A 113 -18.35 30.97 36.65
C ARG A 113 -18.99 31.84 37.73
N GLN A 114 -20.22 32.32 37.51
CA GLN A 114 -20.97 33.05 38.53
C GLN A 114 -21.12 32.22 39.81
N ALA A 115 -21.53 30.95 39.69
CA ALA A 115 -21.67 30.07 40.84
C ALA A 115 -20.35 29.82 41.59
N VAL A 116 -19.20 29.89 40.89
CA VAL A 116 -17.88 29.81 41.51
C VAL A 116 -17.46 31.14 42.16
N GLU A 117 -17.79 32.28 41.55
CA GLU A 117 -17.53 33.61 42.13
C GLU A 117 -18.36 33.87 43.40
N ASP A 118 -19.55 33.29 43.48
CA ASP A 118 -20.43 33.35 44.66
C ASP A 118 -19.96 32.42 45.80
N GLU A 119 -18.97 31.55 45.57
CA GLU A 119 -18.48 30.56 46.53
C GLU A 119 -17.24 31.08 47.28
N PRO A 120 -17.33 31.39 48.60
CA PRO A 120 -16.26 32.08 49.33
C PRO A 120 -14.94 31.31 49.44
N SER A 121 -14.99 29.99 49.27
CA SER A 121 -13.83 29.09 49.38
C SER A 121 -13.02 28.97 48.08
N VAL A 122 -13.42 29.68 47.01
CA VAL A 122 -12.71 29.72 45.73
C VAL A 122 -12.10 31.09 45.45
N ASP A 123 -10.77 31.15 45.29
CA ASP A 123 -10.07 32.32 44.77
C ASP A 123 -10.01 32.27 43.24
N VAL A 124 -10.78 33.15 42.58
CA VAL A 124 -10.88 33.19 41.12
C VAL A 124 -9.89 34.19 40.53
N MET A 125 -8.93 33.67 39.76
CA MET A 125 -7.88 34.46 39.12
C MET A 125 -8.10 34.53 37.60
N MET A 126 -8.89 35.51 37.18
CA MET A 126 -9.07 35.85 35.76
C MET A 126 -7.83 36.52 35.17
N ASN A 127 -7.60 36.31 33.88
CA ASN A 127 -6.42 36.74 33.11
C ASN A 127 -5.09 36.18 33.64
N ALA A 128 -5.13 35.09 34.40
CA ALA A 128 -3.95 34.39 34.92
C ALA A 128 -3.56 33.24 33.98
N ARG A 129 -2.54 33.46 33.17
CA ARG A 129 -1.98 32.45 32.27
C ARG A 129 -0.89 31.65 32.98
N VAL A 130 -1.16 30.38 33.24
CA VAL A 130 -0.15 29.44 33.76
C VAL A 130 0.99 29.27 32.74
N ARG A 131 2.23 29.40 33.19
CA ARG A 131 3.46 29.32 32.39
C ARG A 131 4.23 28.04 32.64
N GLY A 132 4.26 27.58 33.88
CA GLY A 132 4.99 26.39 34.29
C GLY A 132 4.42 25.78 35.56
N ILE A 133 4.74 24.51 35.76
CA ILE A 133 4.39 23.77 36.98
C ILE A 133 5.63 22.98 37.37
N GLU A 134 6.13 23.25 38.56
CA GLU A 134 7.27 22.58 39.17
C GLU A 134 6.84 22.08 40.55
N ASP A 135 6.93 20.77 40.77
CA ASP A 135 6.39 20.10 41.96
C ASP A 135 4.92 20.46 42.24
N ASN A 136 4.70 21.21 43.32
CA ASN A 136 3.40 21.69 43.80
C ASN A 136 3.17 23.18 43.54
N LEU A 137 4.11 23.84 42.83
CA LEU A 137 4.08 25.27 42.54
C LEU A 137 3.57 25.52 41.12
N VAL A 138 2.53 26.35 41.00
CA VAL A 138 1.97 26.80 39.73
C VAL A 138 2.44 28.23 39.48
N SER A 139 3.28 28.43 38.46
CA SER A 139 3.72 29.76 38.04
C SER A 139 2.79 30.32 36.96
N TYR A 140 2.37 31.57 37.12
CA TYR A 140 1.45 32.23 36.20
C TYR A 140 1.87 33.67 35.91
N SER A 141 1.35 34.20 34.81
CA SER A 141 1.39 35.63 34.50
C SER A 141 -0.02 36.17 34.50
N ARG A 142 -0.30 37.17 35.35
CA ARG A 142 -1.61 37.82 35.46
C ARG A 142 -1.46 39.29 35.11
N ASN A 143 -2.18 39.75 34.10
CA ASN A 143 -2.10 41.14 33.59
C ASN A 143 -0.67 41.62 33.29
N GLY A 144 0.24 40.71 32.91
CA GLY A 144 1.65 41.01 32.62
C GLY A 144 2.61 40.82 33.81
N GLU A 145 2.10 40.65 35.03
CA GLU A 145 2.92 40.43 36.23
C GLU A 145 3.09 38.94 36.52
N ALA A 146 4.28 38.54 36.97
CA ALA A 146 4.56 37.15 37.34
C ALA A 146 4.10 36.87 38.78
N GLY A 147 3.48 35.71 38.99
CA GLY A 147 3.04 35.24 40.30
C GLY A 147 3.18 33.73 40.43
N SER A 148 3.03 33.22 41.66
CA SER A 148 3.02 31.78 41.93
C SER A 148 2.08 31.43 43.08
N VAL A 149 1.45 30.26 43.00
CA VAL A 149 0.64 29.65 44.06
C VAL A 149 1.09 28.22 44.28
N ALA A 150 1.02 27.75 45.53
CA ALA A 150 1.32 26.36 45.87
C ALA A 150 0.02 25.60 46.15
N ALA A 151 -0.13 24.39 45.62
CA ALA A 151 -1.29 23.55 45.89
C ALA A 151 -0.92 22.07 46.05
N GLN A 152 -1.66 21.36 46.91
CA GLN A 152 -1.44 19.91 47.13
C GLN A 152 -1.87 19.09 45.91
N LEU A 153 -2.94 19.53 45.24
CA LEU A 153 -3.47 18.95 44.02
C LEU A 153 -3.55 19.99 42.92
N ILE A 154 -2.96 19.72 41.76
CA ILE A 154 -3.06 20.58 40.58
C ILE A 154 -3.93 19.87 39.53
N VAL A 155 -5.00 20.52 39.08
CA VAL A 155 -5.97 19.95 38.13
C VAL A 155 -5.89 20.70 36.80
N GLY A 156 -5.58 19.97 35.73
CA GLY A 156 -5.63 20.46 34.35
C GLY A 156 -7.03 20.32 33.76
N ALA A 157 -7.72 21.45 33.61
CA ALA A 157 -9.02 21.59 32.94
C ALA A 157 -8.98 22.60 31.78
N ASP A 158 -7.79 22.97 31.31
CA ASP A 158 -7.47 23.99 30.31
C ASP A 158 -7.56 23.48 28.85
N GLY A 159 -8.32 22.39 28.66
CA GLY A 159 -8.72 21.88 27.36
C GLY A 159 -7.60 21.23 26.54
N ARG A 160 -7.79 21.21 25.20
CA ARG A 160 -6.96 20.42 24.28
C ARG A 160 -5.48 20.83 24.25
N ALA A 161 -5.19 22.09 24.60
CA ALA A 161 -3.85 22.67 24.65
C ALA A 161 -3.27 22.74 26.08
N SER A 162 -3.69 21.82 26.96
CA SER A 162 -3.37 21.85 28.39
C SER A 162 -1.88 22.01 28.72
N VAL A 163 -1.56 23.01 29.55
CA VAL A 163 -0.25 23.26 30.15
C VAL A 163 0.05 22.20 31.19
N VAL A 164 -0.93 21.82 32.01
CA VAL A 164 -0.79 20.78 33.05
C VAL A 164 -0.40 19.45 32.41
N ARG A 165 -1.05 19.09 31.30
CA ARG A 165 -0.68 17.90 30.52
C ARG A 165 0.76 17.95 30.03
N ARG A 166 1.22 19.10 29.52
CA ARG A 166 2.62 19.26 29.08
C ARG A 166 3.60 19.13 30.23
N SER A 167 3.28 19.65 31.42
CA SER A 167 4.12 19.53 32.61
C SER A 167 4.33 18.09 33.09
N LEU A 168 3.46 17.17 32.65
CA LEU A 168 3.56 15.73 32.91
C LEU A 168 4.39 14.99 31.85
N GLY A 169 4.99 15.69 30.88
CA GLY A 169 5.71 15.07 29.77
C GLY A 169 4.79 14.38 28.74
N LEU A 170 3.48 14.60 28.82
CA LEU A 170 2.49 13.93 27.96
C LEU A 170 2.28 14.69 26.64
N SER A 171 3.33 14.83 25.83
CA SER A 171 3.35 15.56 24.56
C SER A 171 3.03 14.70 23.35
N THR A 172 1.82 14.15 23.27
CA THR A 172 1.33 13.49 22.04
C THR A 172 0.59 14.50 21.15
N ARG A 173 0.99 14.59 19.86
CA ARG A 173 0.26 15.41 18.87
C ARG A 173 -1.16 14.82 18.68
N PRO A 174 -2.22 15.64 18.84
CA PRO A 174 -3.59 15.16 18.65
C PRO A 174 -3.83 14.95 17.14
N GLN A 175 -4.58 13.91 16.80
CA GLN A 175 -4.79 13.56 15.40
C GLN A 175 -6.00 14.31 14.83
N THR A 176 -5.79 15.17 13.84
CA THR A 176 -6.90 15.85 13.14
C THR A 176 -7.64 14.88 12.23
N TYR A 177 -8.96 14.85 12.35
CA TYR A 177 -9.79 13.81 11.76
C TYR A 177 -10.88 14.38 10.83
N SER A 178 -11.58 15.42 11.29
CA SER A 178 -12.54 16.19 10.48
C SER A 178 -12.53 17.65 10.93
N GLN A 179 -13.24 18.51 10.20
CA GLN A 179 -13.62 19.84 10.69
C GLN A 179 -15.12 19.86 10.93
N MET A 180 -15.59 20.74 11.80
CA MET A 180 -17.01 20.98 11.97
C MET A 180 -17.33 22.44 11.70
N LEU A 181 -18.44 22.66 10.99
CA LEU A 181 -19.02 23.98 10.79
C LEU A 181 -20.34 24.08 11.54
N GLY A 182 -20.37 24.89 12.60
CA GLY A 182 -21.57 25.19 13.36
C GLY A 182 -22.24 26.45 12.82
N VAL A 183 -23.44 26.28 12.27
CA VAL A 183 -24.27 27.33 11.68
C VAL A 183 -25.44 27.62 12.61
N LEU A 184 -25.71 28.90 12.86
CA LEU A 184 -26.87 29.33 13.65
C LEU A 184 -28.05 29.59 12.71
N LEU A 185 -29.11 28.80 12.81
CA LEU A 185 -30.37 29.00 12.09
C LEU A 185 -31.33 29.84 12.93
N LYS A 186 -32.11 30.72 12.29
CA LYS A 186 -33.11 31.59 12.94
C LYS A 186 -34.50 31.26 12.43
N ASP A 187 -35.50 31.30 13.33
CA ASP A 187 -36.92 31.18 13.01
C ASP A 187 -37.28 29.96 12.16
N VAL A 188 -36.57 28.84 12.39
CA VAL A 188 -36.83 27.55 11.75
C VAL A 188 -37.68 26.66 12.66
N ALA A 189 -38.56 25.85 12.06
CA ALA A 189 -39.24 24.75 12.73
C ALA A 189 -38.39 23.47 12.62
N LEU A 190 -38.15 22.79 13.74
CA LEU A 190 -37.48 21.48 13.71
C LEU A 190 -38.53 20.38 13.52
N PRO A 191 -38.24 19.31 12.74
CA PRO A 191 -39.17 18.21 12.54
C PRO A 191 -39.60 17.50 13.84
N PHE A 192 -38.69 17.45 14.83
CA PHE A 192 -38.95 16.89 16.15
C PHE A 192 -38.40 17.84 17.22
N GLU A 193 -39.24 18.75 17.71
CA GLU A 193 -38.86 19.63 18.83
C GLU A 193 -38.45 18.82 20.07
N GLU A 194 -37.55 19.39 20.88
CA GLU A 194 -36.94 18.74 22.06
C GLU A 194 -36.06 17.50 21.73
N TYR A 195 -35.79 17.20 20.45
CA TYR A 195 -34.85 16.13 20.05
C TYR A 195 -33.62 16.70 19.32
N GLY A 196 -32.47 16.07 19.54
CA GLY A 196 -31.29 16.26 18.69
C GLY A 196 -31.44 15.46 17.39
N HIS A 197 -31.16 16.06 16.25
CA HIS A 197 -31.32 15.43 14.94
C HIS A 197 -29.95 15.01 14.43
N VAL A 198 -29.81 13.77 13.97
CA VAL A 198 -28.62 13.24 13.32
C VAL A 198 -28.99 12.89 11.89
N VAL A 199 -28.53 13.67 10.92
CA VAL A 199 -28.78 13.43 9.50
C VAL A 199 -27.57 12.73 8.90
N CYS A 200 -27.78 11.52 8.39
CA CYS A 200 -26.76 10.75 7.69
C CYS A 200 -26.61 11.24 6.23
N ALA A 201 -26.11 12.46 6.04
CA ALA A 201 -25.91 13.05 4.71
C ALA A 201 -24.73 12.40 3.96
N GLU A 202 -24.61 12.62 2.65
CA GLU A 202 -23.63 11.92 1.77
C GLU A 202 -22.16 12.18 2.14
N ARG A 203 -21.81 13.42 2.51
CA ARG A 203 -20.43 13.88 2.70
C ARG A 203 -19.95 13.93 4.17
N GLY A 204 -20.84 13.59 5.11
CA GLY A 204 -20.57 13.59 6.55
C GLY A 204 -21.88 13.69 7.34
N PRO A 205 -21.93 13.28 8.61
CA PRO A 205 -23.13 13.46 9.43
C PRO A 205 -23.40 14.95 9.73
N ILE A 206 -24.67 15.32 9.85
CA ILE A 206 -25.12 16.65 10.30
C ILE A 206 -25.85 16.51 11.63
N LEU A 207 -25.55 17.38 12.59
CA LEU A 207 -26.26 17.46 13.87
C LEU A 207 -27.14 18.71 13.90
N ILE A 208 -28.37 18.61 14.42
CA ILE A 208 -29.28 19.77 14.54
C ILE A 208 -30.01 19.74 15.88
N TYR A 209 -30.06 20.85 16.59
CA TYR A 209 -30.84 20.93 17.83
C TYR A 209 -31.30 22.37 18.13
N ARG A 210 -32.40 22.49 18.87
CA ARG A 210 -32.97 23.75 19.34
C ARG A 210 -32.03 24.37 20.37
N LEU A 211 -31.62 25.63 20.16
CA LEU A 211 -30.71 26.36 21.07
C LEU A 211 -31.47 27.39 21.92
N GLY A 212 -32.57 27.94 21.39
CA GLY A 212 -33.49 28.85 22.08
C GLY A 212 -34.79 28.98 21.29
N GLU A 213 -35.77 29.75 21.79
CA GLU A 213 -37.12 29.89 21.21
C GLU A 213 -37.10 30.14 19.69
N HIS A 214 -36.23 31.06 19.25
CA HIS A 214 -36.11 31.46 17.84
C HIS A 214 -34.84 30.96 17.14
N SER A 215 -34.06 30.05 17.75
CA SER A 215 -32.77 29.65 17.17
C SER A 215 -32.46 28.16 17.28
N ALA A 216 -31.82 27.62 16.24
CA ALA A 216 -31.34 26.23 16.20
C ALA A 216 -29.88 26.20 15.76
N ARG A 217 -29.10 25.29 16.34
CA ARG A 217 -27.73 25.01 15.89
C ARG A 217 -27.76 23.88 14.88
N LEU A 218 -27.07 24.07 13.76
CA LEU A 218 -26.78 23.02 12.79
C LEU A 218 -25.27 22.84 12.69
N ILE A 219 -24.75 21.64 12.91
CA ILE A 219 -23.32 21.32 12.84
C ILE A 219 -23.10 20.35 11.69
N VAL A 220 -22.33 20.77 10.70
CA VAL A 220 -21.90 19.93 9.57
C VAL A 220 -20.54 19.36 9.88
N ASP A 221 -20.39 18.04 9.79
CA ASP A 221 -19.08 17.39 9.76
C ASP A 221 -18.49 17.49 8.34
N VAL A 222 -17.29 18.04 8.24
CA VAL A 222 -16.58 18.33 7.00
C VAL A 222 -15.35 17.42 6.91
N PRO A 223 -15.21 16.64 5.83
CA PRO A 223 -14.02 15.81 5.61
C PRO A 223 -12.71 16.62 5.67
N PRO A 224 -11.59 15.99 6.06
CA PRO A 224 -10.30 16.66 6.08
C PRO A 224 -9.88 17.08 4.67
N GLY A 225 -9.21 18.24 4.55
CA GLY A 225 -8.69 18.76 3.28
C GLY A 225 -9.49 19.91 2.66
N TYR A 226 -10.64 20.29 3.25
CA TYR A 226 -11.39 21.49 2.86
C TYR A 226 -11.12 22.63 3.83
N SER A 227 -10.87 23.84 3.30
CA SER A 227 -11.00 25.07 4.06
C SER A 227 -12.50 25.41 4.28
N THR A 228 -12.79 26.29 5.24
CA THR A 228 -14.16 26.74 5.49
C THR A 228 -14.82 27.36 4.26
N ARG A 229 -14.05 28.13 3.48
CA ARG A 229 -14.54 28.76 2.24
C ARG A 229 -14.82 27.71 1.16
N GLU A 230 -13.87 26.80 0.90
CA GLU A 230 -14.07 25.73 -0.09
C GLU A 230 -15.24 24.82 0.26
N MET A 231 -15.46 24.52 1.54
CA MET A 231 -16.63 23.76 1.97
C MET A 231 -17.93 24.49 1.63
N ILE A 232 -18.00 25.80 1.92
CA ILE A 232 -19.18 26.61 1.61
C ILE A 232 -19.43 26.65 0.10
N ASP A 233 -18.38 26.84 -0.69
CA ASP A 233 -18.50 26.99 -2.15
C ASP A 233 -18.83 25.67 -2.86
N THR A 234 -18.32 24.53 -2.36
CA THR A 234 -18.38 23.25 -3.08
C THR A 234 -19.31 22.21 -2.45
N LEU A 235 -19.54 22.25 -1.14
CA LEU A 235 -20.27 21.20 -0.42
C LEU A 235 -21.61 21.66 0.18
N ALA A 236 -21.81 22.96 0.40
CA ALA A 236 -23.01 23.47 1.08
C ALA A 236 -24.32 23.04 0.40
N GLY A 237 -24.36 23.01 -0.94
CA GLY A 237 -25.54 22.55 -1.69
C GLY A 237 -25.91 21.08 -1.44
N SER A 238 -24.91 20.20 -1.31
CA SER A 238 -25.10 18.78 -1.02
C SER A 238 -25.65 18.56 0.39
N TYR A 239 -25.11 19.28 1.38
CA TYR A 239 -25.63 19.26 2.74
C TYR A 239 -27.06 19.80 2.80
N ALA A 240 -27.32 20.94 2.15
CA ALA A 240 -28.65 21.54 2.08
C ALA A 240 -29.69 20.56 1.50
N GLY A 241 -29.34 19.83 0.43
CA GLY A 241 -30.20 18.84 -0.19
C GLY A 241 -30.48 17.59 0.66
N SER A 242 -29.71 17.37 1.72
CA SER A 242 -29.89 16.26 2.67
C SER A 242 -30.73 16.64 3.89
N LEU A 243 -30.97 17.93 4.11
CA LEU A 243 -31.70 18.43 5.27
C LEU A 243 -33.22 18.30 5.08
N PRO A 244 -33.97 17.95 6.13
CA PRO A 244 -35.42 17.84 6.04
C PRO A 244 -36.12 19.21 6.04
N GLY A 245 -37.24 19.32 5.32
CA GLY A 245 -38.13 20.48 5.35
C GLY A 245 -37.47 21.78 4.89
N THR A 246 -37.69 22.87 5.62
CA THR A 246 -37.18 24.22 5.31
C THR A 246 -35.75 24.47 5.80
N LEU A 247 -35.09 23.47 6.41
CA LEU A 247 -33.76 23.63 6.99
C LEU A 247 -32.66 23.81 5.94
N GLY A 248 -32.81 23.22 4.75
CA GLY A 248 -31.86 23.37 3.64
C GLY A 248 -31.70 24.84 3.18
N PRO A 249 -32.80 25.52 2.78
CA PRO A 249 -32.76 26.94 2.45
C PRO A 249 -32.22 27.83 3.58
N ALA A 250 -32.69 27.63 4.81
CA ALA A 250 -32.25 28.41 5.98
C ALA A 250 -30.75 28.23 6.28
N PHE A 251 -30.21 27.03 6.05
CA PHE A 251 -28.77 26.75 6.16
C PHE A 251 -27.96 27.55 5.12
N LEU A 252 -28.36 27.53 3.86
CA LEU A 252 -27.67 28.27 2.80
C LEU A 252 -27.72 29.79 3.04
N GLU A 253 -28.86 30.30 3.50
CA GLU A 253 -29.01 31.72 3.88
C GLU A 253 -28.10 32.10 5.05
N ALA A 254 -28.07 31.30 6.11
CA ALA A 254 -27.21 31.54 7.26
C ALA A 254 -25.71 31.52 6.88
N LEU A 255 -25.29 30.67 5.94
CA LEU A 255 -23.93 30.68 5.42
C LEU A 255 -23.62 31.96 4.65
N ARG A 256 -24.54 32.45 3.80
CA ARG A 256 -24.36 33.71 3.05
C ARG A 256 -24.23 34.92 3.97
N GLU A 257 -24.96 34.93 5.08
CA GLU A 257 -24.90 35.99 6.10
C GLU A 257 -23.70 35.85 7.05
N GLY A 258 -22.84 34.85 6.85
CA GLY A 258 -21.65 34.63 7.69
C GLY A 258 -21.96 34.13 9.10
N ARG A 259 -23.15 33.57 9.35
CA ARG A 259 -23.59 33.10 10.68
C ARG A 259 -23.07 31.70 11.03
N PHE A 260 -21.75 31.53 10.98
CA PHE A 260 -21.11 30.23 11.26
C PHE A 260 -19.80 30.36 12.06
N LEU A 261 -19.45 29.26 12.73
CA LEU A 261 -18.17 29.07 13.43
C LEU A 261 -17.56 27.74 12.99
N ALA A 262 -16.25 27.73 12.76
CA ALA A 262 -15.50 26.52 12.42
C ALA A 262 -14.68 26.03 13.62
N ALA A 263 -14.56 24.71 13.75
CA ALA A 263 -13.69 24.10 14.74
C ALA A 263 -13.12 22.78 14.19
N THR A 264 -11.90 22.43 14.60
CA THR A 264 -11.27 21.17 14.22
C THR A 264 -11.70 20.04 15.15
N ASN A 265 -12.02 18.88 14.59
CA ASN A 265 -12.20 17.64 15.34
C ASN A 265 -10.88 16.88 15.34
N ALA A 266 -10.20 16.94 16.48
CA ALA A 266 -9.05 16.10 16.74
C ALA A 266 -9.42 14.95 17.69
N ILE A 267 -8.66 13.87 17.65
CA ILE A 267 -8.83 12.73 18.56
C ILE A 267 -7.54 12.58 19.36
N ARG A 268 -7.72 12.45 20.68
CA ARG A 268 -6.69 12.10 21.64
C ARG A 268 -7.30 11.17 22.67
N PRO A 269 -6.96 9.87 22.65
CA PRO A 269 -7.50 8.94 23.62
C PRO A 269 -7.13 9.28 25.06
N ARG A 270 -7.99 8.86 25.99
CA ARG A 270 -7.77 9.00 27.43
C ARG A 270 -6.86 7.89 27.94
N HIS A 271 -5.55 8.08 27.82
CA HIS A 271 -4.56 7.11 28.30
C HIS A 271 -4.32 7.20 29.80
N THR A 272 -4.25 8.41 30.35
CA THR A 272 -3.95 8.63 31.76
C THR A 272 -4.69 9.86 32.26
N TYR A 273 -5.00 9.88 33.55
CA TYR A 273 -5.53 11.04 34.25
C TYR A 273 -4.42 11.80 35.00
N GLY A 274 -3.14 11.53 34.72
CA GLY A 274 -2.00 12.24 35.31
C GLY A 274 -1.27 11.48 36.42
N THR A 275 -1.07 12.13 37.57
CA THR A 275 -0.38 11.62 38.76
C THR A 275 -1.10 12.09 40.03
N PRO A 276 -0.83 11.52 41.21
CA PRO A 276 -1.52 11.92 42.45
C PRO A 276 -1.50 13.42 42.77
N GLY A 277 -0.42 14.14 42.44
CA GLY A 277 -0.33 15.60 42.66
C GLY A 277 -0.75 16.45 41.46
N ARG A 278 -0.92 15.85 40.28
CA ARG A 278 -1.25 16.57 39.03
C ARG A 278 -2.21 15.76 38.18
N VAL A 279 -3.49 16.12 38.21
CA VAL A 279 -4.59 15.36 37.60
C VAL A 279 -5.09 16.06 36.35
N LEU A 280 -5.49 15.30 35.33
CA LEU A 280 -6.07 15.81 34.08
C LEU A 280 -7.54 15.43 34.00
N ILE A 281 -8.43 16.36 33.66
CA ILE A 281 -9.87 16.10 33.49
C ILE A 281 -10.40 16.71 32.18
N GLY A 282 -11.56 16.23 31.71
CA GLY A 282 -12.16 16.73 30.47
C GLY A 282 -11.25 16.58 29.24
N ASP A 283 -11.26 17.57 28.35
CA ASP A 283 -10.46 17.55 27.10
C ASP A 283 -8.93 17.53 27.34
N ALA A 284 -8.47 17.88 28.55
CA ALA A 284 -7.06 17.79 28.93
C ALA A 284 -6.62 16.33 29.15
N ALA A 285 -7.52 15.47 29.66
CA ALA A 285 -7.29 14.03 29.78
C ALA A 285 -7.31 13.34 28.41
N GLY A 286 -8.28 13.72 27.57
CA GLY A 286 -8.45 13.25 26.19
C GLY A 286 -9.80 13.64 25.60
N HIS A 287 -9.87 13.67 24.27
CA HIS A 287 -11.02 14.14 23.50
C HIS A 287 -11.23 13.26 22.25
N TYR A 288 -12.47 13.17 21.79
CA TYR A 288 -12.90 12.30 20.68
C TYR A 288 -13.98 13.02 19.84
N HIS A 289 -14.45 12.37 18.77
CA HIS A 289 -15.40 12.98 17.84
C HIS A 289 -16.70 13.42 18.56
N PRO A 290 -17.20 14.66 18.33
CA PRO A 290 -18.35 15.21 19.07
C PRO A 290 -19.72 14.61 18.69
N LEU A 291 -19.76 13.62 17.79
CA LEU A 291 -21.01 13.07 17.20
C LEU A 291 -22.02 12.64 18.29
N THR A 292 -21.52 12.10 19.40
CA THR A 292 -22.35 11.56 20.47
C THR A 292 -22.62 12.55 21.59
N ALA A 293 -22.11 13.78 21.53
CA ALA A 293 -22.22 14.79 22.60
C ALA A 293 -21.73 14.35 24.00
N ALA A 294 -20.95 13.27 24.09
CA ALA A 294 -20.51 12.72 25.38
C ALA A 294 -19.42 13.54 26.09
N GLY A 295 -18.68 14.41 25.39
CA GLY A 295 -17.46 15.06 25.91
C GLY A 295 -17.65 15.82 27.22
N MET A 296 -18.64 16.72 27.29
CA MET A 296 -18.94 17.47 28.52
C MET A 296 -19.44 16.56 29.64
N THR A 297 -20.25 15.55 29.30
CA THR A 297 -20.79 14.61 30.28
C THR A 297 -19.70 13.78 30.95
N LEU A 298 -18.72 13.31 30.18
CA LEU A 298 -17.56 12.64 30.77
C LEU A 298 -16.69 13.62 31.57
N GLY A 299 -16.49 14.84 31.08
CA GLY A 299 -15.73 15.87 31.81
C GLY A 299 -16.35 16.23 33.17
N PHE A 300 -17.68 16.40 33.23
CA PHE A 300 -18.38 16.63 34.49
C PHE A 300 -18.28 15.43 35.43
N GLY A 301 -18.39 14.22 34.89
CA GLY A 301 -18.13 13.00 35.64
C GLY A 301 -16.71 12.93 36.20
N ASP A 302 -15.69 13.35 35.44
CA ASP A 302 -14.30 13.42 35.90
C ASP A 302 -14.16 14.40 37.07
N ALA A 303 -14.69 15.63 36.91
CA ALA A 303 -14.64 16.67 37.91
C ALA A 303 -15.35 16.27 39.21
N PHE A 304 -16.56 15.73 39.10
CA PHE A 304 -17.37 15.32 40.24
C PHE A 304 -16.75 14.14 40.99
N THR A 305 -16.28 13.12 40.26
CA THR A 305 -15.63 11.95 40.88
C THR A 305 -14.30 12.31 41.54
N LEU A 306 -13.54 13.24 40.96
CA LEU A 306 -12.29 13.71 41.56
C LEU A 306 -12.55 14.41 42.90
N ALA A 307 -13.63 15.20 42.98
CA ALA A 307 -14.00 15.92 44.19
C ALA A 307 -14.50 15.01 45.33
N GLU A 308 -14.98 13.79 45.04
CA GLU A 308 -15.35 12.79 46.07
C GLU A 308 -14.15 12.41 46.97
N GLY A 309 -12.92 12.69 46.54
CA GLY A 309 -11.69 12.40 47.27
C GLY A 309 -11.28 10.92 47.19
N GLY A 310 -10.24 10.54 47.94
CA GLY A 310 -9.71 9.17 47.99
C GLY A 310 -8.39 8.96 47.21
N ASP A 311 -8.03 7.70 46.99
CA ASP A 311 -6.78 7.36 46.31
C ASP A 311 -6.83 7.69 44.81
N TYR A 312 -5.78 8.36 44.31
CA TYR A 312 -5.68 8.75 42.89
C TYR A 312 -5.81 7.55 41.93
N ARG A 313 -5.28 6.38 42.27
CA ARG A 313 -5.35 5.20 41.41
C ARG A 313 -6.78 4.69 41.33
N ASP A 314 -7.55 4.78 42.40
CA ASP A 314 -8.97 4.40 42.39
C ASP A 314 -9.78 5.34 41.50
N PHE A 315 -9.57 6.65 41.62
CA PHE A 315 -10.14 7.65 40.69
C PHE A 315 -9.76 7.33 39.23
N ALA A 316 -8.46 7.18 38.95
CA ALA A 316 -7.97 6.95 37.59
C ALA A 316 -8.52 5.62 37.02
N ASN A 317 -8.55 4.54 37.80
CA ASN A 317 -9.08 3.25 37.38
C ASN A 317 -10.59 3.31 37.10
N ARG A 318 -11.36 3.90 38.00
CA ARG A 318 -12.81 4.08 37.85
C ARG A 318 -13.12 4.88 36.60
N ARG A 319 -12.46 6.03 36.42
CA ARG A 319 -12.68 6.89 35.25
C ARG A 319 -12.21 6.24 33.95
N LEU A 320 -11.07 5.56 33.92
CA LEU A 320 -10.64 4.80 32.74
C LEU A 320 -11.67 3.73 32.35
N GLN A 321 -12.30 3.05 33.31
CA GLN A 321 -13.35 2.06 33.03
C GLN A 321 -14.63 2.72 32.52
N GLU A 322 -15.06 3.80 33.16
CA GLU A 322 -16.32 4.49 32.84
C GLU A 322 -16.26 5.27 31.52
N THR A 323 -15.09 5.71 31.07
CA THR A 323 -14.96 6.48 29.80
C THR A 323 -14.68 5.63 28.56
N ARG A 324 -14.25 4.37 28.71
CA ARG A 324 -13.88 3.48 27.59
C ARG A 324 -15.04 3.22 26.61
N SER A 325 -16.22 2.85 27.12
CA SER A 325 -17.34 2.49 26.24
C SER A 325 -17.91 3.71 25.48
N PRO A 326 -18.13 4.87 26.12
CA PRO A 326 -18.55 6.08 25.41
C PRO A 326 -17.54 6.54 24.34
N GLU A 327 -16.23 6.48 24.63
CA GLU A 327 -15.16 6.81 23.65
C GLU A 327 -15.24 5.90 22.42
N LEU A 328 -15.27 4.58 22.63
CA LEU A 328 -15.34 3.60 21.55
C LEU A 328 -16.64 3.69 20.75
N LEU A 329 -17.76 3.97 21.41
CA LEU A 329 -19.04 4.13 20.74
C LEU A 329 -19.04 5.38 19.84
N ALA A 330 -18.48 6.49 20.32
CA ALA A 330 -18.38 7.73 19.54
C ALA A 330 -17.57 7.54 18.27
N MET A 331 -16.42 6.88 18.37
CA MET A 331 -15.56 6.56 17.23
C MET A 331 -16.24 5.57 16.27
N GLY A 332 -16.82 4.50 16.80
CA GLY A 332 -17.45 3.45 16.00
C GLY A 332 -18.70 3.91 15.25
N LEU A 333 -19.58 4.69 15.89
CA LEU A 333 -20.76 5.26 15.23
C LEU A 333 -20.39 6.27 14.17
N TYR A 334 -19.42 7.14 14.45
CA TYR A 334 -18.94 8.09 13.45
C TYR A 334 -18.41 7.36 12.22
N GLU A 335 -17.58 6.34 12.41
CA GLU A 335 -17.01 5.59 11.29
C GLU A 335 -18.11 4.90 10.48
N VAL A 336 -19.08 4.28 11.14
CA VAL A 336 -20.22 3.67 10.45
C VAL A 336 -21.07 4.71 9.72
N PHE A 337 -21.23 5.94 10.24
CA PHE A 337 -22.05 6.99 9.63
C PHE A 337 -21.35 7.78 8.53
N ALA A 338 -20.02 7.91 8.58
CA ALA A 338 -19.23 8.59 7.57
C ALA A 338 -18.77 7.67 6.42
N ASP A 339 -18.60 6.36 6.67
CA ASP A 339 -18.05 5.40 5.71
C ASP A 339 -19.07 4.96 4.65
N ARG A 340 -18.76 5.17 3.37
CA ARG A 340 -19.68 4.86 2.26
C ARG A 340 -19.49 3.49 1.64
N ARG A 341 -18.55 2.68 2.15
CA ARG A 341 -18.35 1.32 1.64
C ARG A 341 -19.59 0.46 1.88
N VAL A 342 -19.80 -0.52 1.01
CA VAL A 342 -21.01 -1.35 1.00
C VAL A 342 -21.18 -2.10 2.33
N GLU A 343 -20.09 -2.51 2.97
CA GLU A 343 -20.13 -3.13 4.29
C GLU A 343 -20.56 -2.18 5.42
N ALA A 344 -20.19 -0.89 5.35
CA ALA A 344 -20.62 0.11 6.32
C ALA A 344 -22.11 0.44 6.14
N ALA A 345 -22.58 0.52 4.89
CA ALA A 345 -24.00 0.65 4.57
C ALA A 345 -24.82 -0.55 5.10
N ALA A 346 -24.33 -1.79 4.93
CA ALA A 346 -24.99 -2.97 5.48
C ALA A 346 -25.09 -2.96 7.01
N LEU A 347 -24.04 -2.46 7.69
CA LEU A 347 -24.05 -2.25 9.13
C LEU A 347 -25.06 -1.17 9.54
N ARG A 348 -25.07 0.00 8.87
CA ARG A 348 -26.05 1.08 9.13
C ARG A 348 -27.49 0.61 8.97
N HIS A 349 -27.81 -0.02 7.85
CA HIS A 349 -29.16 -0.53 7.62
C HIS A 349 -29.58 -1.56 8.68
N THR A 350 -28.63 -2.36 9.17
CA THR A 350 -28.90 -3.29 10.27
C THR A 350 -29.15 -2.57 11.58
N ILE A 351 -28.38 -1.51 11.89
CA ILE A 351 -28.59 -0.65 13.06
C ILE A 351 -29.97 0.00 13.00
N TYR A 352 -30.30 0.64 11.88
CA TYR A 352 -31.60 1.31 11.66
C TYR A 352 -32.77 0.36 11.88
N ARG A 353 -32.70 -0.83 11.27
CA ARG A 353 -33.71 -1.88 11.45
C ARG A 353 -33.83 -2.31 12.90
N GLN A 354 -32.71 -2.50 13.60
CA GLN A 354 -32.73 -2.89 15.01
C GLN A 354 -33.35 -1.81 15.91
N TRP A 355 -33.06 -0.53 15.67
CA TRP A 355 -33.66 0.56 16.43
C TRP A 355 -35.16 0.71 16.17
N ARG A 356 -35.62 0.43 14.95
CA ARG A 356 -37.06 0.41 14.62
C ARG A 356 -37.78 -0.79 15.27
N GLU A 357 -37.20 -1.98 15.19
CA GLU A 357 -37.89 -3.22 15.56
C GLU A 357 -37.73 -3.63 17.04
N LYS A 358 -36.69 -3.15 17.75
CA LYS A 358 -36.30 -3.70 19.06
C LYS A 358 -36.10 -2.60 20.10
N PRO A 359 -37.14 -2.26 20.89
CA PRO A 359 -37.07 -1.27 21.96
C PRO A 359 -35.90 -1.50 22.93
N ALA A 360 -35.68 -2.75 23.37
CA ALA A 360 -34.57 -3.07 24.28
C ALA A 360 -33.16 -2.79 23.69
N ILE A 361 -32.99 -2.84 22.35
CA ILE A 361 -31.72 -2.47 21.70
C ILE A 361 -31.61 -0.95 21.66
N ARG A 362 -32.68 -0.26 21.27
CA ARG A 362 -32.76 1.20 21.26
C ARG A 362 -32.45 1.79 22.64
N ASP A 363 -33.07 1.27 23.69
CA ASP A 363 -32.88 1.72 25.08
C ASP A 363 -31.44 1.49 25.55
N ARG A 364 -30.84 0.36 25.17
CA ARG A 364 -29.43 0.10 25.47
C ARG A 364 -28.50 1.06 24.72
N THR A 365 -28.74 1.28 23.42
CA THR A 365 -27.96 2.22 22.62
C THR A 365 -28.01 3.62 23.21
N ILE A 366 -29.19 4.13 23.55
CA ILE A 366 -29.32 5.48 24.09
C ILE A 366 -28.69 5.59 25.49
N ARG A 367 -28.74 4.54 26.33
CA ARG A 367 -28.02 4.53 27.63
C ARG A 367 -26.50 4.54 27.45
N LEU A 368 -25.97 3.82 26.46
CA LEU A 368 -24.54 3.87 26.11
C LEU A 368 -24.14 5.26 25.58
N LEU A 369 -24.96 5.87 24.70
CA LEU A 369 -24.76 7.23 24.20
C LEU A 369 -24.82 8.27 25.32
N ALA A 370 -25.79 8.15 26.22
CA ALA A 370 -26.01 9.04 27.35
C ALA A 370 -24.94 8.95 28.44
N CYS A 371 -23.95 8.06 28.30
CA CYS A 371 -22.96 7.74 29.33
C CYS A 371 -23.58 7.17 30.63
N GLU A 372 -24.75 6.53 30.54
CA GLU A 372 -25.40 5.85 31.67
C GLU A 372 -25.01 4.36 31.77
N ASP A 373 -24.78 3.72 30.62
CA ASP A 373 -24.15 2.41 30.55
C ASP A 373 -22.72 2.59 30.03
N THR A 374 -21.74 2.29 30.88
CA THR A 374 -20.32 2.41 30.53
C THR A 374 -19.67 1.03 30.35
N SER A 375 -20.47 -0.04 30.35
CA SER A 375 -19.98 -1.42 30.32
C SER A 375 -19.44 -1.82 28.94
N VAL A 376 -18.15 -2.14 28.89
CA VAL A 376 -17.51 -2.68 27.67
C VAL A 376 -18.17 -3.99 27.24
N VAL A 377 -18.68 -4.78 28.18
CA VAL A 377 -19.41 -6.02 27.88
C VAL A 377 -20.75 -5.73 27.22
N SER A 378 -21.48 -4.71 27.70
CA SER A 378 -22.74 -4.26 27.10
C SER A 378 -22.52 -3.77 25.66
N LEU A 379 -21.51 -2.92 25.46
CA LEU A 379 -21.09 -2.44 24.13
C LEU A 379 -20.70 -3.61 23.21
N SER A 380 -19.88 -4.55 23.70
CA SER A 380 -19.43 -5.71 22.92
C SER A 380 -20.60 -6.59 22.46
N ARG A 381 -21.58 -6.82 23.33
CA ARG A 381 -22.80 -7.57 22.99
C ARG A 381 -23.65 -6.82 21.97
N ALA A 382 -23.79 -5.51 22.11
CA ALA A 382 -24.56 -4.68 21.18
C ALA A 382 -23.94 -4.73 19.78
N VAL A 383 -22.66 -4.35 19.65
CA VAL A 383 -22.00 -4.32 18.34
C VAL A 383 -21.86 -5.72 17.74
N GLY A 384 -21.53 -6.72 18.56
CA GLY A 384 -21.43 -8.11 18.11
C GLY A 384 -22.75 -8.68 17.57
N ALA A 385 -23.87 -8.39 18.23
CA ALA A 385 -25.19 -8.81 17.76
C ALA A 385 -25.61 -8.11 16.47
N THR A 386 -25.30 -6.81 16.31
CA THR A 386 -25.53 -6.06 15.07
C THR A 386 -24.70 -6.64 13.92
N ALA A 387 -23.41 -6.84 14.12
CA ALA A 387 -22.52 -7.39 13.10
C ALA A 387 -22.90 -8.82 12.69
N ALA A 388 -23.21 -9.70 13.64
CA ALA A 388 -23.65 -11.06 13.35
C ALA A 388 -24.94 -11.10 12.51
N ARG A 389 -25.88 -10.17 12.77
CA ARG A 389 -27.12 -10.06 11.97
C ARG A 389 -26.90 -9.42 10.62
N ALA A 390 -26.01 -8.44 10.51
CA ALA A 390 -25.61 -7.88 9.23
C ALA A 390 -25.00 -8.99 8.35
N LEU A 391 -24.06 -9.75 8.92
CA LEU A 391 -23.45 -10.91 8.27
C LEU A 391 -24.49 -11.95 7.85
N ALA A 392 -25.42 -12.34 8.75
CA ALA A 392 -26.48 -13.29 8.42
C ALA A 392 -27.44 -12.76 7.33
N THR A 393 -27.70 -11.45 7.31
CA THR A 393 -28.54 -10.83 6.27
C THR A 393 -27.83 -10.85 4.91
N GLU A 394 -26.53 -10.55 4.87
CA GLU A 394 -25.74 -10.60 3.64
C GLU A 394 -25.52 -12.04 3.15
N ILE A 395 -25.29 -13.01 4.05
CA ILE A 395 -25.23 -14.44 3.71
C ILE A 395 -26.57 -14.94 3.14
N LYS A 396 -27.72 -14.49 3.68
CA LYS A 396 -29.04 -14.82 3.12
C LYS A 396 -29.21 -14.27 1.70
N LYS A 397 -28.64 -13.10 1.39
CA LYS A 397 -28.62 -12.56 0.03
C LYS A 397 -27.75 -13.39 -0.93
N CYS A 398 -26.77 -14.15 -0.42
CA CYS A 398 -25.94 -15.06 -1.21
C CYS A 398 -26.69 -16.29 -1.76
N TYR A 399 -27.91 -16.61 -1.33
CA TYR A 399 -28.66 -17.75 -1.87
C TYR A 399 -29.23 -17.53 -3.29
N LYS A 400 -29.13 -16.30 -3.84
CA LYS A 400 -29.47 -16.00 -5.23
C LYS A 400 -28.19 -16.03 -6.10
N PRO A 401 -28.10 -16.88 -7.14
CA PRO A 401 -26.88 -17.04 -7.97
C PRO A 401 -26.37 -15.74 -8.60
N SER A 402 -27.26 -14.81 -8.94
CA SER A 402 -26.94 -13.50 -9.51
C SER A 402 -26.36 -12.49 -8.51
N ALA A 403 -26.52 -12.71 -7.19
CA ALA A 403 -26.07 -11.80 -6.13
C ALA A 403 -24.76 -12.24 -5.45
N LEU A 404 -24.28 -13.46 -5.75
CA LEU A 404 -23.13 -14.11 -5.10
C LEU A 404 -21.80 -13.35 -5.30
N ARG A 405 -21.63 -12.70 -6.46
CA ARG A 405 -20.43 -11.92 -6.81
C ARG A 405 -20.33 -10.58 -6.06
N ARG A 406 -21.46 -9.92 -5.77
CA ARG A 406 -21.49 -8.64 -5.04
C ARG A 406 -21.43 -8.81 -3.52
N THR A 407 -21.90 -9.92 -2.98
CA THR A 407 -22.08 -10.13 -1.53
C THR A 407 -20.87 -10.77 -0.84
N ARG A 408 -20.02 -11.53 -1.55
CA ARG A 408 -18.82 -12.17 -0.99
C ARG A 408 -17.79 -11.19 -0.37
N PRO A 409 -17.42 -10.08 -1.04
CA PRO A 409 -16.50 -9.09 -0.47
C PRO A 409 -17.09 -8.43 0.79
N VAL A 410 -18.40 -8.14 0.78
CA VAL A 410 -19.13 -7.56 1.91
C VAL A 410 -19.14 -8.51 3.11
N VAL A 411 -19.44 -9.80 2.89
CA VAL A 411 -19.40 -10.85 3.93
C VAL A 411 -17.99 -10.98 4.53
N ARG A 412 -16.93 -10.95 3.70
CA ARG A 412 -15.53 -11.01 4.16
C ARG A 412 -15.14 -9.76 4.96
N ALA A 413 -15.49 -8.57 4.47
CA ALA A 413 -15.19 -7.30 5.13
C ALA A 413 -15.90 -7.18 6.49
N ILE A 414 -17.19 -7.52 6.56
CA ILE A 414 -17.96 -7.57 7.82
C ILE A 414 -17.32 -8.59 8.78
N SER A 415 -16.89 -9.76 8.29
CA SER A 415 -16.25 -10.79 9.11
C SER A 415 -14.91 -10.35 9.70
N VAL A 416 -14.05 -9.67 8.93
CA VAL A 416 -12.76 -9.15 9.41
C VAL A 416 -12.97 -8.05 10.45
N ARG A 417 -13.87 -7.09 10.20
CA ARG A 417 -14.20 -6.05 11.18
C ARG A 417 -14.76 -6.66 12.45
N PHE A 418 -15.65 -7.65 12.34
CA PHE A 418 -16.24 -8.36 13.47
C PHE A 418 -15.20 -9.11 14.32
N LEU A 419 -14.32 -9.89 13.68
CA LEU A 419 -13.27 -10.64 14.39
C LEU A 419 -12.27 -9.70 15.06
N SER A 420 -11.90 -8.61 14.39
CA SER A 420 -10.99 -7.60 14.94
C SER A 420 -11.63 -6.85 16.11
N LEU A 421 -12.91 -6.51 16.00
CA LEU A 421 -13.66 -5.85 17.07
C LEU A 421 -13.80 -6.75 18.30
N GLY A 422 -14.22 -8.00 18.10
CA GLY A 422 -14.37 -8.98 19.17
C GLY A 422 -13.04 -9.27 19.87
N ARG A 423 -11.95 -9.42 19.11
CA ARG A 423 -10.60 -9.64 19.64
C ARG A 423 -10.08 -8.41 20.39
N GLY A 424 -10.26 -7.22 19.82
CA GLY A 424 -9.86 -5.96 20.43
C GLY A 424 -10.61 -5.66 21.73
N MET A 425 -11.94 -5.89 21.76
CA MET A 425 -12.75 -5.74 22.97
C MET A 425 -12.38 -6.76 24.05
N LEU A 426 -12.07 -8.01 23.68
CA LEU A 426 -11.60 -9.03 24.62
C LEU A 426 -10.22 -8.66 25.21
N GLN A 427 -9.34 -8.09 24.40
CA GLN A 427 -8.03 -7.61 24.85
C GLN A 427 -8.16 -6.40 25.77
N LEU A 428 -9.06 -5.44 25.47
CA LEU A 428 -9.38 -4.32 26.34
C LEU A 428 -9.95 -4.77 27.69
N ARG A 429 -10.82 -5.79 27.69
CA ARG A 429 -11.36 -6.38 28.93
C ARG A 429 -10.27 -6.97 29.82
N LYS A 430 -9.17 -7.45 29.24
CA LYS A 430 -8.02 -8.04 29.95
C LYS A 430 -6.93 -7.02 30.29
N ALA A 431 -7.07 -5.76 29.85
CA ALA A 431 -6.09 -4.69 30.07
C ALA A 431 -6.47 -3.88 31.32
N GLY A 432 -5.68 -4.04 32.39
CA GLY A 432 -5.88 -3.40 33.70
C GLY A 432 -5.20 -2.03 33.87
N GLY A 433 -5.05 -1.25 32.80
CA GLY A 433 -4.41 0.07 32.80
C GLY A 433 -3.35 0.22 31.69
N VAL A 434 -2.71 1.40 31.64
CA VAL A 434 -1.71 1.85 30.63
C VAL A 434 -0.55 0.87 30.53
N THR A 435 -0.72 -0.16 29.70
CA THR A 435 0.23 -1.25 29.49
C THR A 435 0.23 -1.60 28.00
N GLU A 436 1.31 -2.22 27.51
CA GLU A 436 1.44 -2.74 26.13
C GLU A 436 0.24 -3.58 25.66
N ARG A 437 -0.50 -4.18 26.59
CA ARG A 437 -1.73 -4.94 26.30
C ARG A 437 -2.87 -4.05 25.78
N GLU A 438 -2.95 -2.81 26.24
CA GLU A 438 -3.94 -1.83 25.80
C GLU A 438 -3.59 -1.25 24.42
N GLU A 439 -2.30 -1.03 24.14
CA GLU A 439 -1.83 -0.69 22.80
C GLU A 439 -2.08 -1.82 21.80
N ARG A 440 -1.84 -3.07 22.20
CA ARG A 440 -2.17 -4.25 21.38
C ARG A 440 -3.68 -4.38 21.14
N ALA A 441 -4.49 -4.08 22.15
CA ALA A 441 -5.94 -4.04 22.01
C ALA A 441 -6.38 -2.95 21.00
N ARG A 442 -5.79 -1.76 21.09
CA ARG A 442 -6.05 -0.63 20.20
C ARG A 442 -5.55 -0.87 18.78
N SER A 443 -4.38 -1.48 18.59
CA SER A 443 -3.87 -1.94 17.28
C SER A 443 -4.76 -3.03 16.66
N THR A 444 -5.42 -3.83 17.49
CA THR A 444 -6.40 -4.80 17.00
C THR A 444 -7.74 -4.11 16.66
N LEU A 445 -8.15 -3.13 17.46
CA LEU A 445 -9.33 -2.31 17.18
C LEU A 445 -9.13 -1.39 15.98
N SER A 446 -7.90 -0.96 15.65
CA SER A 446 -7.64 -0.16 14.44
C SER A 446 -7.92 -0.92 13.16
N LYS A 447 -7.93 -2.26 13.20
CA LYS A 447 -8.37 -3.10 12.07
C LYS A 447 -9.90 -3.18 11.95
N ALA A 448 -10.62 -2.99 13.06
CA ALA A 448 -12.08 -2.90 13.08
C ALA A 448 -12.57 -1.49 12.73
N PHE A 449 -11.77 -0.50 13.08
CA PHE A 449 -11.98 0.93 12.92
C PHE A 449 -10.85 1.58 12.07
N PRO A 450 -10.65 1.13 10.83
CA PRO A 450 -9.53 1.55 9.99
C PRO A 450 -9.48 3.04 9.70
N VAL A 451 -10.61 3.76 9.74
CA VAL A 451 -10.62 5.21 9.49
C VAL A 451 -10.22 5.94 10.78
N SER A 452 -10.87 5.65 11.91
CA SER A 452 -10.69 6.38 13.18
C SER A 452 -9.40 6.09 13.96
N MET A 453 -8.59 5.12 13.52
CA MET A 453 -7.38 4.66 14.24
C MET A 453 -6.12 4.53 13.37
N ARG A 454 -6.13 4.99 12.11
CA ARG A 454 -4.89 5.17 11.31
C ARG A 454 -4.25 6.48 11.69
N GLY A 455 -2.97 6.50 12.05
CA GLY A 455 -2.22 7.75 12.14
C GLY A 455 -2.22 8.43 10.78
N THR A 456 -2.93 9.55 10.65
CA THR A 456 -2.59 10.55 9.66
C THR A 456 -1.34 11.22 10.21
N ASP A 457 -0.19 10.94 9.61
CA ASP A 457 0.96 11.81 9.79
C ASP A 457 0.47 13.23 9.48
N PRO A 458 0.78 14.22 10.33
CA PRO A 458 0.35 15.58 10.07
C PRO A 458 0.94 15.96 8.72
N ARG A 459 0.06 16.29 7.76
CA ARG A 459 0.46 17.18 6.67
C ARG A 459 1.22 18.31 7.36
N PRO A 460 2.49 18.58 7.01
CA PRO A 460 3.16 19.76 7.51
C PRO A 460 2.23 20.96 7.27
N GLY A 461 2.10 21.79 8.31
CA GLY A 461 1.14 22.90 8.33
C GLY A 461 1.22 23.72 7.05
N HIS A 462 0.11 24.37 6.69
CA HIS A 462 0.01 25.34 5.62
C HIS A 462 1.25 26.24 5.56
N ILE A 463 2.21 25.81 4.76
CA ILE A 463 2.98 26.71 3.90
C ILE A 463 1.92 27.14 2.89
N GLU A 464 1.78 28.45 2.64
CA GLU A 464 1.06 28.94 1.47
C GLU A 464 1.48 28.07 0.29
N GLU A 465 0.57 27.25 -0.25
CA GLU A 465 0.96 26.39 -1.35
C GLU A 465 1.36 27.32 -2.50
N PRO A 466 2.60 27.20 -3.00
CA PRO A 466 2.99 27.96 -4.18
C PRO A 466 1.99 27.65 -5.29
N ALA A 467 1.86 28.56 -6.25
CA ALA A 467 1.14 28.28 -7.48
C ALA A 467 1.56 26.89 -8.04
N PRO A 468 0.65 26.17 -8.73
CA PRO A 468 1.00 24.93 -9.43
C PRO A 468 2.28 25.19 -10.23
N PRO A 469 3.35 24.40 -10.04
CA PRO A 469 4.61 24.65 -10.74
C PRO A 469 4.37 24.60 -12.24
N ASP A 470 5.09 25.45 -12.98
CA ASP A 470 5.24 25.29 -14.42
C ASP A 470 6.37 24.30 -14.68
N ALA A 471 6.01 23.15 -15.24
CA ALA A 471 6.94 22.08 -15.56
C ALA A 471 7.43 22.13 -17.02
N SER A 472 7.09 23.16 -17.81
CA SER A 472 7.39 23.21 -19.25
C SER A 472 8.89 23.11 -19.57
N ALA A 473 9.75 23.75 -18.76
CA ALA A 473 11.20 23.70 -18.96
C ALA A 473 11.78 22.31 -18.64
N THR A 474 11.39 21.73 -17.51
CA THR A 474 11.76 20.37 -17.08
C THR A 474 11.28 19.32 -18.08
N LEU A 475 10.03 19.46 -18.57
CA LEU A 475 9.45 18.60 -19.60
C LEU A 475 10.26 18.66 -20.91
N ARG A 476 10.61 19.87 -21.38
CA ARG A 476 11.46 20.04 -22.57
C ARG A 476 12.81 19.35 -22.40
N SER A 477 13.50 19.60 -21.28
CA SER A 477 14.80 19.00 -21.00
C SER A 477 14.73 17.47 -20.90
N ALA A 478 13.67 16.93 -20.28
CA ALA A 478 13.42 15.48 -20.23
C ALA A 478 13.26 14.89 -21.63
N ALA A 479 12.51 15.57 -22.50
CA ALA A 479 12.26 15.14 -23.87
C ALA A 479 13.51 15.23 -24.74
N GLU A 480 14.26 16.33 -24.71
CA GLU A 480 15.55 16.46 -25.39
C GLU A 480 16.52 15.35 -24.98
N HIS A 481 16.59 15.03 -23.68
CA HIS A 481 17.41 13.92 -23.22
C HIS A 481 16.91 12.58 -23.74
N LEU A 482 15.61 12.28 -23.66
CA LEU A 482 15.08 11.01 -24.19
C LEU A 482 15.31 10.89 -25.71
N LEU A 483 15.16 11.97 -26.47
CA LEU A 483 15.46 12.00 -27.91
C LEU A 483 16.94 11.66 -28.18
N SER A 484 17.86 12.18 -27.35
CA SER A 484 19.29 11.87 -27.46
C SER A 484 19.65 10.39 -27.19
N LEU A 485 18.74 9.63 -26.59
CA LEU A 485 18.91 8.20 -26.30
C LEU A 485 18.34 7.29 -27.40
N GLN A 486 17.71 7.85 -28.44
CA GLN A 486 17.23 7.03 -29.56
C GLN A 486 18.40 6.43 -30.32
N ARG A 487 18.30 5.15 -30.65
CA ARG A 487 19.31 4.41 -31.42
C ARG A 487 19.06 4.59 -32.92
N ASP A 488 20.09 4.33 -33.73
CA ASP A 488 20.04 4.46 -35.19
C ASP A 488 18.95 3.61 -35.87
N ASP A 489 18.56 2.49 -35.25
CA ASP A 489 17.47 1.63 -35.74
C ASP A 489 16.06 2.15 -35.41
N GLY A 490 15.98 3.29 -34.71
CA GLY A 490 14.76 3.96 -34.26
C GLY A 490 14.29 3.54 -32.87
N SER A 491 14.91 2.55 -32.24
CA SER A 491 14.49 2.06 -30.92
C SER A 491 15.01 2.91 -29.77
N TRP A 492 14.34 2.79 -28.63
CA TRP A 492 14.92 3.08 -27.32
C TRP A 492 15.15 1.76 -26.60
N GLU A 493 16.34 1.58 -26.04
CA GLU A 493 16.69 0.41 -25.25
C GLU A 493 17.72 0.76 -24.19
N GLY A 494 17.40 0.47 -22.93
CA GLY A 494 18.34 0.49 -21.82
C GLY A 494 18.79 -0.89 -21.43
N GLU A 495 19.87 -0.98 -20.67
CA GLU A 495 20.24 -2.25 -20.04
C GLU A 495 19.15 -2.67 -19.04
N VAL A 496 18.79 -3.95 -19.05
CA VAL A 496 18.05 -4.59 -17.97
C VAL A 496 19.04 -5.30 -17.05
N VAL A 497 19.53 -4.55 -16.06
CA VAL A 497 20.58 -5.02 -15.15
C VAL A 497 19.99 -6.03 -14.18
N TRP A 498 20.69 -7.14 -13.95
CA TRP A 498 20.28 -8.15 -12.96
C TRP A 498 21.43 -8.59 -12.06
N CYS A 499 22.05 -9.75 -12.35
CA CYS A 499 23.00 -10.35 -11.44
C CYS A 499 24.23 -10.94 -12.17
N PRO A 500 25.40 -10.92 -11.52
CA PRO A 500 26.66 -11.36 -12.14
C PRO A 500 26.75 -12.88 -12.36
N MET A 501 25.75 -13.66 -11.90
CA MET A 501 25.71 -15.10 -12.12
C MET A 501 25.70 -15.45 -13.62
N LEU A 502 25.04 -14.64 -14.46
CA LEU A 502 24.95 -14.89 -15.90
C LEU A 502 26.31 -14.71 -16.57
N THR A 503 27.02 -13.63 -16.22
CA THR A 503 28.38 -13.39 -16.68
C THR A 503 29.33 -14.49 -16.21
N ALA A 504 29.18 -14.98 -14.97
CA ALA A 504 29.94 -16.13 -14.50
C ALA A 504 29.63 -17.40 -15.30
N GLN A 505 28.36 -17.71 -15.55
CA GLN A 505 27.96 -18.87 -16.35
C GLN A 505 28.45 -18.78 -17.81
N TYR A 506 28.53 -17.58 -18.37
CA TYR A 506 29.16 -17.33 -19.67
C TYR A 506 30.63 -17.73 -19.66
N VAL A 507 31.41 -17.32 -18.65
CA VAL A 507 32.81 -17.77 -18.49
C VAL A 507 32.89 -19.30 -18.33
N LEU A 508 32.01 -19.90 -17.53
CA LEU A 508 31.97 -21.34 -17.33
C LEU A 508 31.65 -22.08 -18.63
N LEU A 509 30.73 -21.58 -19.45
CA LEU A 509 30.43 -22.11 -20.78
C LEU A 509 31.69 -22.11 -21.64
N HIS A 510 32.38 -20.97 -21.76
CA HIS A 510 33.62 -20.83 -22.53
C HIS A 510 34.74 -21.75 -22.04
N HIS A 511 34.83 -21.98 -20.72
CA HIS A 511 35.75 -22.96 -20.16
C HIS A 511 35.38 -24.39 -20.55
N ILE A 512 34.10 -24.78 -20.45
CA ILE A 512 33.62 -26.12 -20.78
C ILE A 512 33.79 -26.42 -22.28
N THR A 513 33.52 -25.44 -23.14
CA THR A 513 33.61 -25.60 -24.60
C THR A 513 35.03 -25.39 -25.16
N GLU A 514 36.01 -25.16 -24.28
CA GLU A 514 37.43 -24.92 -24.62
C GLU A 514 37.63 -23.73 -25.59
N GLN A 515 36.81 -22.70 -25.46
CA GLN A 515 36.86 -21.47 -26.26
C GLN A 515 37.21 -20.28 -25.36
N PRO A 516 38.49 -19.98 -25.11
CA PRO A 516 38.87 -18.92 -24.18
C PRO A 516 38.41 -17.54 -24.66
N LEU A 517 38.04 -16.69 -23.71
CA LEU A 517 37.74 -15.29 -23.97
C LEU A 517 39.01 -14.55 -24.42
N ASP A 518 38.86 -13.60 -25.33
CA ASP A 518 39.96 -12.72 -25.71
C ASP A 518 40.40 -11.83 -24.52
N PRO A 519 41.64 -11.30 -24.52
CA PRO A 519 42.15 -10.53 -23.39
C PRO A 519 41.34 -9.27 -23.06
N GLY A 520 40.71 -8.63 -24.05
CA GLY A 520 39.88 -7.44 -23.86
C GLY A 520 38.59 -7.81 -23.13
N ARG A 521 37.88 -8.82 -23.62
CA ARG A 521 36.68 -9.37 -22.98
C ARG A 521 36.96 -9.87 -21.57
N ARG A 522 38.07 -10.58 -21.37
CA ARG A 522 38.50 -11.03 -20.03
C ARG A 522 38.62 -9.87 -19.05
N ARG A 523 39.28 -8.77 -19.46
CA ARG A 523 39.45 -7.57 -18.63
C ARG A 523 38.08 -6.99 -18.23
N LEU A 524 37.19 -6.85 -19.20
CA LEU A 524 35.87 -6.24 -18.99
C LEU A 524 34.93 -7.15 -18.17
N VAL A 525 35.02 -8.48 -18.29
CA VAL A 525 34.30 -9.41 -17.39
C VAL A 525 34.79 -9.27 -15.94
N LEU A 526 36.11 -9.17 -15.73
CA LEU A 526 36.64 -8.95 -14.38
C LEU A 526 36.21 -7.60 -13.81
N ARG A 527 36.12 -6.56 -14.66
CA ARG A 527 35.59 -5.25 -14.28
C ARG A 527 34.13 -5.32 -13.84
N SER A 528 33.30 -6.14 -14.49
CA SER A 528 31.90 -6.29 -14.07
C SER A 528 31.75 -7.05 -12.75
N PHE A 529 32.62 -8.01 -12.45
CA PHE A 529 32.67 -8.64 -11.12
C PHE A 529 33.10 -7.65 -10.04
N GLU A 530 34.05 -6.76 -10.32
CA GLU A 530 34.43 -5.67 -9.41
C GLU A 530 33.24 -4.72 -9.18
N HIS A 531 32.56 -4.30 -10.26
CA HIS A 531 31.43 -3.36 -10.19
C HIS A 531 30.21 -3.91 -9.44
N THR A 532 29.94 -5.21 -9.55
CA THR A 532 28.76 -5.86 -8.92
C THR A 532 29.05 -6.42 -7.51
N ARG A 533 30.24 -6.15 -6.98
CA ARG A 533 30.70 -6.67 -5.70
C ARG A 533 29.98 -6.00 -4.53
N LEU A 534 29.44 -6.80 -3.61
CA LEU A 534 28.77 -6.30 -2.41
C LEU A 534 29.76 -5.78 -1.37
N GLU A 535 29.25 -4.99 -0.42
CA GLU A 535 29.96 -4.65 0.80
C GLU A 535 30.36 -5.94 1.55
N GLY A 536 31.64 -6.07 1.91
CA GLY A 536 32.21 -7.32 2.46
C GLY A 536 32.86 -8.23 1.41
N GLY A 537 32.74 -7.90 0.12
CA GLY A 537 33.58 -8.45 -0.94
C GLY A 537 33.11 -9.76 -1.57
N ALA A 538 31.83 -10.12 -1.38
CA ALA A 538 31.14 -11.26 -1.99
C ALA A 538 30.04 -10.79 -2.97
N TRP A 539 29.21 -11.70 -3.50
CA TRP A 539 28.16 -11.39 -4.49
C TRP A 539 26.79 -11.97 -4.13
N GLY A 540 25.73 -11.29 -4.58
CA GLY A 540 24.34 -11.68 -4.35
C GLY A 540 23.49 -11.60 -5.62
N LEU A 541 22.17 -11.76 -5.47
CA LEU A 541 21.22 -11.65 -6.59
C LEU A 541 21.06 -10.21 -7.12
N HIS A 542 21.41 -9.22 -6.31
CA HIS A 542 21.38 -7.78 -6.64
C HIS A 542 22.10 -6.98 -5.52
N GLU A 543 22.29 -5.67 -5.71
CA GLU A 543 23.08 -4.82 -4.77
C GLU A 543 22.50 -4.74 -3.35
N HIS A 544 21.18 -4.80 -3.17
CA HIS A 544 20.55 -4.85 -1.83
C HIS A 544 20.39 -6.26 -1.23
N SER A 545 20.87 -7.31 -1.91
CA SER A 545 20.72 -8.68 -1.40
C SER A 545 21.86 -9.03 -0.45
N PRO A 546 21.66 -9.94 0.54
CA PRO A 546 22.80 -10.53 1.23
C PRO A 546 23.66 -11.34 0.25
N PRO A 547 24.93 -11.62 0.60
CA PRO A 547 25.74 -12.56 -0.17
C PRO A 547 25.03 -13.91 -0.32
N HIS A 548 24.92 -14.36 -1.58
CA HIS A 548 24.35 -15.65 -1.92
C HIS A 548 25.47 -16.65 -2.18
N LEU A 549 25.36 -17.85 -1.60
CA LEU A 549 26.36 -18.89 -1.79
C LEU A 549 26.46 -19.30 -3.26
N PHE A 550 25.31 -19.40 -3.95
CA PHE A 550 25.27 -19.71 -5.37
C PHE A 550 26.04 -18.68 -6.23
N VAL A 551 25.66 -17.40 -6.13
CA VAL A 551 26.23 -16.35 -6.97
C VAL A 551 27.71 -16.14 -6.66
N THR A 552 28.07 -16.06 -5.37
CA THR A 552 29.46 -15.88 -4.94
C THR A 552 30.35 -17.03 -5.42
N THR A 553 29.88 -18.28 -5.33
CA THR A 553 30.68 -19.42 -5.80
C THR A 553 30.91 -19.36 -7.31
N LEU A 554 29.88 -19.04 -8.11
CA LEU A 554 30.04 -18.95 -9.55
C LEU A 554 31.00 -17.83 -9.97
N VAL A 555 30.88 -16.64 -9.37
CA VAL A 555 31.78 -15.52 -9.66
C VAL A 555 33.21 -15.84 -9.26
N TYR A 556 33.41 -16.43 -8.07
CA TYR A 556 34.73 -16.87 -7.60
C TYR A 556 35.38 -17.86 -8.56
N VAL A 557 34.64 -18.90 -8.96
CA VAL A 557 35.13 -19.92 -9.92
C VAL A 557 35.43 -19.28 -11.27
N ALA A 558 34.55 -18.42 -11.80
CA ALA A 558 34.76 -17.73 -13.06
C ALA A 558 36.03 -16.86 -13.02
N ALA A 559 36.23 -16.06 -11.97
CA ALA A 559 37.42 -15.23 -11.81
C ALA A 559 38.72 -16.06 -11.75
N ARG A 560 38.71 -17.19 -11.01
CA ARG A 560 39.86 -18.13 -10.97
C ARG A 560 40.15 -18.74 -12.34
N LEU A 561 39.12 -19.13 -13.09
CA LEU A 561 39.26 -19.64 -14.47
C LEU A 561 39.77 -18.56 -15.44
N LEU A 562 39.47 -17.30 -15.17
CA LEU A 562 40.06 -16.14 -15.85
C LEU A 562 41.42 -15.74 -15.28
N GLY A 563 42.10 -16.60 -14.51
CA GLY A 563 43.48 -16.40 -14.06
C GLY A 563 43.67 -15.32 -12.99
N VAL A 564 42.63 -14.95 -12.24
CA VAL A 564 42.78 -14.15 -11.01
C VAL A 564 43.37 -15.05 -9.93
N GLU A 565 44.41 -14.62 -9.24
CA GLU A 565 45.05 -15.43 -8.18
C GLU A 565 44.18 -15.55 -6.93
N ARG A 566 44.28 -16.67 -6.20
CA ARG A 566 43.40 -16.99 -5.06
C ARG A 566 43.45 -15.99 -3.91
N ASP A 567 44.54 -15.23 -3.79
CA ASP A 567 44.78 -14.24 -2.75
C ASP A 567 44.58 -12.80 -3.27
N ASP A 568 44.11 -12.64 -4.52
CA ASP A 568 43.81 -11.34 -5.12
C ASP A 568 42.70 -10.61 -4.32
N PRO A 569 42.85 -9.30 -4.04
CA PRO A 569 41.86 -8.52 -3.31
C PRO A 569 40.44 -8.58 -3.87
N LEU A 570 40.27 -8.84 -5.18
CA LEU A 570 38.98 -8.99 -5.83
C LEU A 570 38.19 -10.19 -5.28
N ILE A 571 38.85 -11.31 -4.97
CA ILE A 571 38.17 -12.58 -4.66
C ILE A 571 38.52 -13.18 -3.28
N ALA A 572 39.56 -12.68 -2.61
CA ALA A 572 39.99 -13.21 -1.31
C ALA A 572 38.89 -13.17 -0.21
N PRO A 573 38.11 -12.08 -0.05
CA PRO A 573 36.97 -12.07 0.87
C PRO A 573 35.86 -13.06 0.51
N ALA A 574 35.60 -13.27 -0.79
CA ALA A 574 34.65 -14.27 -1.23
C ALA A 574 35.11 -15.68 -0.84
N ARG A 575 36.40 -16.01 -0.95
CA ARG A 575 36.94 -17.29 -0.48
C ARG A 575 36.65 -17.52 1.02
N GLN A 576 36.84 -16.50 1.86
CA GLN A 576 36.55 -16.59 3.29
C GLN A 576 35.06 -16.87 3.54
N PHE A 577 34.18 -16.18 2.82
CA PHE A 577 32.74 -16.44 2.88
C PHE A 577 32.39 -17.88 2.44
N LEU A 578 32.98 -18.38 1.35
CA LEU A 578 32.75 -19.74 0.85
C LEU A 578 33.22 -20.81 1.84
N GLN A 579 34.33 -20.59 2.53
CA GLN A 579 34.85 -21.48 3.58
C GLN A 579 33.94 -21.48 4.82
N ALA A 580 33.41 -20.32 5.21
CA ALA A 580 32.52 -20.20 6.36
C ALA A 580 31.14 -20.84 6.11
N GLU A 581 30.57 -20.67 4.92
CA GLU A 581 29.22 -21.15 4.58
C GLU A 581 29.19 -22.59 4.06
N GLY A 582 30.31 -23.07 3.51
CA GLY A 582 30.49 -24.42 2.99
C GLY A 582 29.76 -24.67 1.66
N VAL A 583 30.52 -24.82 0.57
CA VAL A 583 30.00 -25.10 -0.78
C VAL A 583 29.05 -26.32 -0.87
N PRO A 584 29.16 -27.39 -0.05
CA PRO A 584 28.15 -28.45 -0.03
C PRO A 584 26.69 -27.99 0.25
N ASN A 585 26.52 -26.79 0.82
CA ASN A 585 25.21 -26.18 1.10
C ASN A 585 24.65 -25.35 -0.08
N ILE A 586 25.33 -25.31 -1.23
CA ILE A 586 24.90 -24.51 -2.39
C ILE A 586 23.52 -24.97 -2.93
N PRO A 587 22.66 -24.05 -3.41
CA PRO A 587 21.42 -24.38 -4.12
C PRO A 587 21.60 -25.37 -5.28
N THR A 588 20.52 -26.07 -5.66
CA THR A 588 20.52 -27.15 -6.65
C THR A 588 21.06 -26.71 -8.02
N TRP A 589 20.77 -25.48 -8.45
CA TRP A 589 21.35 -24.93 -9.69
C TRP A 589 22.87 -24.77 -9.59
N GLY A 590 23.40 -24.38 -8.42
CA GLY A 590 24.83 -24.34 -8.15
C GLY A 590 25.48 -25.71 -8.22
N LYS A 591 24.86 -26.72 -7.59
CA LYS A 591 25.34 -28.11 -7.68
C LYS A 591 25.45 -28.59 -9.12
N PHE A 592 24.46 -28.25 -9.95
CA PHE A 592 24.44 -28.62 -11.37
C PHE A 592 25.59 -27.97 -12.15
N TRP A 593 25.78 -26.65 -12.02
CA TRP A 593 26.87 -25.92 -12.70
C TRP A 593 28.25 -26.35 -12.21
N LEU A 594 28.45 -26.51 -10.89
CA LEU A 594 29.72 -26.98 -10.34
C LEU A 594 30.04 -28.42 -10.75
N ALA A 595 29.02 -29.27 -10.94
CA ALA A 595 29.25 -30.62 -11.44
C ALA A 595 29.81 -30.62 -12.87
N LEU A 596 29.30 -29.72 -13.74
CA LEU A 596 29.78 -29.58 -15.12
C LEU A 596 31.26 -29.16 -15.19
N VAL A 597 31.71 -28.27 -14.31
CA VAL A 597 33.13 -27.85 -14.22
C VAL A 597 33.98 -28.73 -13.30
N ASN A 598 33.45 -29.90 -12.90
CA ASN A 598 34.16 -30.89 -12.09
C ASN A 598 34.55 -30.43 -10.67
N LEU A 599 33.79 -29.51 -10.10
CA LEU A 599 33.90 -28.99 -8.73
C LEU A 599 32.79 -29.53 -7.80
N TYR A 600 31.96 -30.45 -8.29
CA TYR A 600 30.93 -31.12 -7.50
C TYR A 600 30.65 -32.51 -8.09
N ASP A 601 30.33 -33.51 -7.27
CA ASP A 601 30.00 -34.84 -7.77
C ASP A 601 28.51 -34.96 -8.11
N TRP A 602 28.18 -35.55 -9.26
CA TRP A 602 26.80 -35.77 -9.71
C TRP A 602 25.94 -36.58 -8.73
N ARG A 603 26.54 -37.38 -7.84
CA ARG A 603 25.83 -38.06 -6.74
C ARG A 603 25.13 -37.06 -5.84
N GLY A 604 25.63 -35.84 -5.69
CA GLY A 604 24.98 -34.79 -4.90
C GLY A 604 23.99 -33.91 -5.68
N VAL A 605 23.75 -34.18 -6.97
CA VAL A 605 22.73 -33.48 -7.77
C VAL A 605 21.42 -34.27 -7.73
N ASN A 606 20.27 -33.59 -7.64
CA ASN A 606 18.97 -34.25 -7.76
C ASN A 606 18.73 -34.69 -9.21
N PRO A 607 18.20 -35.91 -9.47
CA PRO A 607 17.95 -36.35 -10.83
C PRO A 607 16.96 -35.46 -11.57
N VAL A 608 17.33 -35.04 -12.78
CA VAL A 608 16.46 -34.32 -13.71
C VAL A 608 16.10 -35.30 -14.83
N LEU A 609 14.81 -35.67 -14.91
CA LEU A 609 14.36 -36.81 -15.72
C LEU A 609 13.82 -36.37 -17.09
N PRO A 610 14.46 -36.75 -18.23
CA PRO A 610 13.89 -36.56 -19.57
C PRO A 610 12.49 -37.17 -19.73
N GLU A 611 12.23 -38.27 -19.03
CA GLU A 611 11.00 -39.05 -19.17
C GLU A 611 9.75 -38.31 -18.70
N LEU A 612 9.88 -37.20 -17.96
CA LEU A 612 8.74 -36.34 -17.60
C LEU A 612 8.02 -35.76 -18.83
N TRP A 613 8.74 -35.53 -19.94
CA TRP A 613 8.18 -35.05 -21.21
C TRP A 613 7.37 -36.12 -21.97
N ARG A 614 7.34 -37.36 -21.48
CA ARG A 614 6.50 -38.45 -22.01
C ARG A 614 5.23 -38.70 -21.21
N LEU A 615 5.06 -38.04 -20.06
CA LEU A 615 3.82 -38.14 -19.31
C LEU A 615 2.64 -37.64 -20.16
N PRO A 616 1.40 -38.11 -19.91
CA PRO A 616 0.24 -37.53 -20.56
C PRO A 616 0.12 -36.04 -20.21
N ARG A 617 -0.06 -35.16 -21.20
CA ARG A 617 -0.13 -33.68 -21.02
C ARG A 617 -1.13 -33.22 -19.95
N ARG A 618 -2.21 -33.99 -19.74
CA ARG A 618 -3.25 -33.74 -18.72
C ARG A 618 -2.76 -33.89 -17.27
N VAL A 619 -1.62 -34.53 -17.05
CA VAL A 619 -1.05 -34.72 -15.72
C VAL A 619 -0.37 -33.41 -15.30
N PRO A 620 -0.65 -32.84 -14.11
CA PRO A 620 -0.06 -31.57 -13.68
C PRO A 620 1.48 -31.55 -13.69
N LEU A 621 2.11 -32.71 -13.45
CA LEU A 621 3.57 -32.88 -13.50
C LEU A 621 4.18 -32.76 -14.90
N HIS A 622 3.39 -32.91 -15.98
CA HIS A 622 3.93 -32.84 -17.33
C HIS A 622 4.50 -31.43 -17.61
N PRO A 623 5.76 -31.31 -18.08
CA PRO A 623 6.44 -30.01 -18.18
C PRO A 623 5.78 -28.98 -19.09
N SER A 624 4.93 -29.39 -20.04
CA SER A 624 4.14 -28.42 -20.83
C SER A 624 3.23 -27.53 -19.99
N ASN A 625 2.93 -27.94 -18.76
CA ASN A 625 2.08 -27.19 -17.82
C ASN A 625 2.86 -26.19 -16.97
N TRP A 626 4.20 -26.24 -17.01
CA TRP A 626 5.06 -25.32 -16.27
C TRP A 626 5.16 -23.98 -17.00
N TYR A 627 5.44 -22.93 -16.23
CA TYR A 627 5.85 -21.62 -16.76
C TYR A 627 7.00 -21.75 -17.76
N CYS A 628 6.96 -20.97 -18.85
CA CYS A 628 7.83 -21.16 -20.01
C CYS A 628 9.33 -21.09 -19.69
N HIS A 629 9.78 -20.12 -18.89
CA HIS A 629 11.19 -20.03 -18.48
C HIS A 629 11.64 -21.29 -17.74
N THR A 630 10.89 -21.71 -16.72
CA THR A 630 11.20 -22.92 -15.94
C THR A 630 11.17 -24.17 -16.81
N ARG A 631 10.19 -24.28 -17.70
CA ARG A 631 10.07 -25.39 -18.66
C ARG A 631 11.30 -25.51 -19.55
N LEU A 632 11.80 -24.41 -20.11
CA LEU A 632 12.93 -24.41 -21.03
C LEU A 632 14.27 -24.64 -20.33
N ILE A 633 14.48 -24.04 -19.15
CA ILE A 633 15.67 -24.30 -18.32
C ILE A 633 15.76 -25.78 -17.95
N TYR A 634 14.68 -26.35 -17.42
CA TYR A 634 14.67 -27.75 -17.02
C TYR A 634 14.65 -28.73 -18.20
N MET A 635 14.22 -28.31 -19.40
CA MET A 635 14.35 -29.11 -20.62
C MET A 635 15.83 -29.36 -20.95
N ALA A 636 16.65 -28.31 -20.94
CA ALA A 636 18.09 -28.43 -21.18
C ALA A 636 18.78 -29.21 -20.05
N MET A 637 18.47 -28.90 -18.78
CA MET A 637 19.02 -29.66 -17.65
C MET A 637 18.65 -31.15 -17.69
N ALA A 638 17.43 -31.48 -18.10
CA ALA A 638 16.99 -32.88 -18.27
C ALA A 638 17.76 -33.58 -19.38
N ALA A 639 18.09 -32.89 -20.48
CA ALA A 639 18.87 -33.46 -21.57
C ALA A 639 20.35 -33.65 -21.21
N ILE A 640 20.92 -32.76 -20.38
CA ILE A 640 22.31 -32.81 -19.92
C ILE A 640 22.53 -33.84 -18.81
N TYR A 641 21.62 -33.92 -17.83
CA TYR A 641 21.80 -34.74 -16.62
C TYR A 641 22.17 -36.23 -16.90
N PRO A 642 21.56 -36.93 -17.89
CA PRO A 642 21.93 -38.30 -18.23
C PRO A 642 23.39 -38.50 -18.63
N VAL A 643 24.04 -37.48 -19.19
CA VAL A 643 25.44 -37.52 -19.64
C VAL A 643 26.40 -37.49 -18.44
N ARG A 644 26.03 -36.78 -17.37
CA ARG A 644 26.88 -36.56 -16.18
C ARG A 644 28.29 -36.10 -16.54
N PHE A 645 28.38 -35.20 -17.51
CA PHE A 645 29.64 -34.63 -17.95
C PHE A 645 30.38 -33.94 -16.81
N GLN A 646 31.70 -34.05 -16.80
CA GLN A 646 32.60 -33.29 -15.94
C GLN A 646 33.79 -32.83 -16.76
N ALA A 647 34.08 -31.54 -16.76
CA ALA A 647 35.23 -30.96 -17.46
C ALA A 647 36.56 -31.55 -16.96
N PRO A 648 37.63 -31.51 -17.77
CA PRO A 648 38.96 -31.95 -17.35
C PRO A 648 39.46 -31.22 -16.08
N VAL A 649 40.15 -31.95 -15.20
CA VAL A 649 40.76 -31.35 -14.00
C VAL A 649 42.06 -30.65 -14.39
N THR A 650 41.97 -29.36 -14.68
CA THR A 650 43.13 -28.48 -14.91
C THR A 650 43.82 -28.13 -13.58
N PRO A 651 45.05 -27.57 -13.58
CA PRO A 651 45.70 -27.10 -12.36
C PRO A 651 44.83 -26.10 -11.57
N VAL A 652 44.09 -25.23 -12.27
CA VAL A 652 43.18 -24.26 -11.63
C VAL A 652 41.99 -24.97 -11.00
N VAL A 653 41.41 -25.98 -11.66
CA VAL A 653 40.30 -26.78 -11.10
C VAL A 653 40.76 -27.59 -9.90
N ALA A 654 41.98 -28.14 -9.92
CA ALA A 654 42.57 -28.83 -8.77
C ALA A 654 42.75 -27.87 -7.58
N SER A 655 43.30 -26.67 -7.82
CA SER A 655 43.41 -25.62 -6.79
C SER A 655 42.04 -25.21 -6.23
N LEU A 656 41.04 -25.00 -7.10
CA LEU A 656 39.67 -24.68 -6.70
C LEU A 656 39.05 -25.75 -5.78
N ARG A 657 39.34 -27.03 -6.02
CA ARG A 657 38.86 -28.12 -5.14
C ARG A 657 39.41 -28.02 -3.72
N GLU A 658 40.66 -27.60 -3.56
CA GLU A 658 41.26 -27.37 -2.25
C GLU A 658 40.71 -26.10 -1.60
N GLU A 659 40.53 -25.03 -2.39
CA GLU A 659 40.05 -23.73 -1.93
C GLU A 659 38.59 -23.78 -1.43
N LEU A 660 37.73 -24.55 -2.11
CA LEU A 660 36.29 -24.63 -1.86
C LEU A 660 35.87 -25.70 -0.84
N PHE A 661 36.71 -26.72 -0.61
CA PHE A 661 36.40 -27.87 0.24
C PHE A 661 37.56 -28.10 1.23
N GLY A 662 37.49 -27.45 2.40
CA GLY A 662 38.58 -27.41 3.39
C GLY A 662 39.02 -28.75 3.95
N ASP A 663 38.12 -29.75 4.01
CA ASP A 663 38.44 -31.12 4.44
C ASP A 663 39.01 -32.00 3.30
N GLY A 664 39.16 -31.44 2.09
CA GLY A 664 39.56 -32.16 0.88
C GLY A 664 38.37 -32.61 0.04
N PHE A 665 38.38 -32.31 -1.26
CA PHE A 665 37.30 -32.65 -2.20
C PHE A 665 36.93 -34.14 -2.23
N ALA A 666 37.91 -35.03 -2.05
CA ALA A 666 37.71 -36.47 -2.06
C ALA A 666 36.92 -36.99 -0.84
N ASP A 667 36.98 -36.28 0.28
CA ASP A 667 36.39 -36.69 1.56
C ASP A 667 34.95 -36.18 1.73
N VAL A 668 34.46 -35.34 0.81
CA VAL A 668 33.08 -34.83 0.83
C VAL A 668 32.08 -35.91 0.43
N ASP A 669 31.15 -36.24 1.34
CA ASP A 669 29.97 -37.04 0.99
C ASP A 669 28.94 -36.20 0.22
N PHE A 670 29.15 -36.11 -1.10
CA PHE A 670 28.24 -35.41 -2.00
C PHE A 670 26.85 -36.04 -2.02
N ALA A 671 26.73 -37.37 -1.87
CA ALA A 671 25.43 -38.04 -1.89
C ALA A 671 24.56 -37.64 -0.69
N ALA A 672 25.16 -37.48 0.48
CA ALA A 672 24.52 -36.92 1.68
C ALA A 672 24.24 -35.41 1.55
N SER A 673 25.06 -34.68 0.79
CA SER A 673 24.92 -33.24 0.57
C SER A 673 23.82 -32.86 -0.43
N ARG A 674 23.18 -33.83 -1.09
CA ARG A 674 22.15 -33.60 -2.11
C ARG A 674 21.03 -32.65 -1.66
N HIS A 675 20.58 -32.80 -0.42
CA HIS A 675 19.50 -31.99 0.16
C HIS A 675 20.00 -30.93 1.16
N ARG A 676 21.32 -30.79 1.33
CA ARG A 676 21.90 -29.68 2.10
C ARG A 676 21.73 -28.40 1.31
N LEU A 677 21.25 -27.36 1.97
CA LEU A 677 20.95 -26.06 1.39
C LEU A 677 21.22 -25.00 2.45
N ARG A 678 21.85 -23.89 2.07
CA ARG A 678 22.06 -22.73 2.95
C ARG A 678 20.73 -22.03 3.18
N ASP A 679 20.27 -21.98 4.43
CA ASP A 679 18.95 -21.44 4.77
C ASP A 679 18.76 -19.98 4.35
N ALA A 680 19.82 -19.17 4.36
CA ALA A 680 19.77 -17.76 3.95
C ALA A 680 19.55 -17.54 2.45
N ASP A 681 19.82 -18.54 1.59
CA ASP A 681 19.56 -18.47 0.14
C ASP A 681 18.12 -18.92 -0.21
N LEU A 682 17.34 -19.44 0.76
CA LEU A 682 16.06 -20.08 0.51
C LEU A 682 14.88 -19.11 0.61
N PHE A 683 14.25 -18.83 -0.53
CA PHE A 683 12.91 -18.25 -0.59
C PHE A 683 11.82 -19.33 -0.68
N ALA A 684 11.98 -20.26 -1.63
CA ALA A 684 11.09 -21.39 -1.90
C ALA A 684 11.68 -22.69 -1.34
N ARG A 685 11.56 -22.91 -0.02
CA ARG A 685 12.06 -24.13 0.62
C ARG A 685 11.40 -25.38 0.03
N PRO A 686 12.16 -26.42 -0.41
CA PRO A 686 11.57 -27.64 -0.94
C PRO A 686 10.60 -28.30 0.05
N GLY A 687 9.32 -28.35 -0.30
CA GLY A 687 8.26 -28.94 0.54
C GLY A 687 8.28 -30.47 0.57
N VAL A 688 7.36 -31.08 1.34
CA VAL A 688 7.25 -32.54 1.46
C VAL A 688 7.03 -33.21 0.09
N CYS A 689 6.15 -32.64 -0.74
CA CYS A 689 5.82 -33.19 -2.05
C CYS A 689 7.03 -33.19 -3.00
N LEU A 690 7.76 -32.07 -3.08
CA LEU A 690 8.96 -32.00 -3.92
C LEU A 690 10.05 -32.95 -3.42
N ARG A 691 10.28 -33.04 -2.10
CA ARG A 691 11.24 -34.01 -1.53
C ARG A 691 10.84 -35.46 -1.82
N ALA A 692 9.55 -35.78 -1.78
CA ALA A 692 9.05 -37.08 -2.19
C ALA A 692 9.28 -37.31 -3.71
N GLY A 693 9.06 -36.28 -4.53
CA GLY A 693 9.39 -36.28 -5.96
C GLY A 693 10.87 -36.56 -6.24
N TYR A 694 11.79 -35.92 -5.51
CA TYR A 694 13.22 -36.26 -5.57
C TYR A 694 13.49 -37.70 -5.12
N GLY A 695 12.83 -38.17 -4.07
CA GLY A 695 12.88 -39.57 -3.63
C GLY A 695 12.51 -40.54 -4.75
N PHE A 696 11.38 -40.30 -5.41
CA PHE A 696 10.93 -41.07 -6.56
C PHE A 696 11.92 -40.98 -7.73
N ALA A 697 12.40 -39.78 -8.05
CA ALA A 697 13.33 -39.57 -9.15
C ALA A 697 14.64 -40.35 -8.94
N ARG A 698 15.14 -40.45 -7.70
CA ARG A 698 16.30 -41.29 -7.36
C ARG A 698 16.01 -42.78 -7.48
N LEU A 699 14.83 -43.23 -7.04
CA LEU A 699 14.43 -44.62 -7.19
C LEU A 699 14.35 -44.99 -8.69
N TYR A 700 13.70 -44.13 -9.47
CA TYR A 700 13.62 -44.28 -10.92
C TYR A 700 15.00 -44.21 -11.58
N GLU A 701 15.91 -43.36 -11.09
CA GLU A 701 17.29 -43.30 -11.62
C GLU A 701 18.03 -44.63 -11.50
N ARG A 702 17.75 -45.42 -10.44
CA ARG A 702 18.37 -46.73 -10.22
C ARG A 702 17.82 -47.84 -11.13
N PHE A 703 16.53 -47.78 -11.44
CA PHE A 703 15.81 -48.88 -12.11
C PHE A 703 15.25 -48.51 -13.50
N GLY A 704 15.36 -47.26 -13.91
CA GLY A 704 14.79 -46.72 -15.13
C GLY A 704 15.39 -47.34 -16.40
N SER A 705 14.59 -47.37 -17.46
CA SER A 705 15.03 -47.93 -18.74
C SER A 705 16.04 -47.00 -19.43
N LYS A 706 17.28 -47.45 -19.57
CA LYS A 706 18.33 -46.74 -20.32
C LYS A 706 17.94 -46.46 -21.78
N ARG A 707 17.22 -47.40 -22.41
CA ARG A 707 16.72 -47.23 -23.79
C ARG A 707 15.66 -46.13 -23.88
N LEU A 708 14.72 -46.10 -22.93
CA LEU A 708 13.71 -45.04 -22.86
C LEU A 708 14.38 -43.68 -22.62
N ARG A 709 15.33 -43.63 -21.70
CA ARG A 709 16.10 -42.41 -21.41
C ARG A 709 16.81 -41.85 -22.64
N ALA A 710 17.54 -42.68 -23.37
CA ALA A 710 18.23 -42.28 -24.59
C ALA A 710 17.26 -41.70 -25.62
N ARG A 711 16.10 -42.36 -25.81
CA ARG A 711 15.04 -41.88 -26.71
C ARG A 711 14.47 -40.53 -26.27
N CYS A 712 14.11 -40.39 -24.99
CA CYS A 712 13.59 -39.12 -24.47
C CYS A 712 14.62 -38.00 -24.57
N THR A 713 15.89 -38.28 -24.29
CA THR A 713 16.99 -37.31 -24.41
C THR A 713 17.16 -36.82 -25.84
N ALA A 714 17.16 -37.74 -26.82
CA ALA A 714 17.23 -37.37 -28.25
C ALA A 714 16.03 -36.50 -28.68
N GLU A 715 14.84 -36.77 -28.15
CA GLU A 715 13.66 -35.94 -28.41
C GLU A 715 13.76 -34.54 -27.79
N LEU A 716 14.36 -34.41 -26.59
CA LEU A 716 14.61 -33.10 -25.99
C LEU A 716 15.65 -32.31 -26.80
N ILE A 717 16.73 -32.95 -27.27
CA ILE A 717 17.72 -32.30 -28.14
C ILE A 717 17.07 -31.78 -29.43
N GLY A 718 16.19 -32.58 -30.06
CA GLY A 718 15.43 -32.13 -31.22
C GLY A 718 14.55 -30.91 -30.93
N ARG A 719 13.94 -30.86 -29.73
CA ARG A 719 13.14 -29.70 -29.27
C ARG A 719 14.00 -28.48 -28.98
N ILE A 720 15.19 -28.65 -28.42
CA ILE A 720 16.16 -27.57 -28.21
C ILE A 720 16.57 -26.94 -29.55
N ARG A 721 16.87 -27.76 -30.57
CA ARG A 721 17.17 -27.25 -31.92
C ARG A 721 15.99 -26.46 -32.50
N TRP A 722 14.75 -26.97 -32.35
CA TRP A 722 13.55 -26.24 -32.79
C TRP A 722 13.39 -24.90 -32.06
N GLU A 723 13.60 -24.89 -30.74
CA GLU A 723 13.51 -23.68 -29.91
C GLU A 723 14.54 -22.63 -30.36
N LEU A 724 15.80 -23.04 -30.58
CA LEU A 724 16.84 -22.15 -31.08
C LEU A 724 16.49 -21.58 -32.46
N ARG A 725 16.09 -22.42 -33.41
CA ARG A 725 15.76 -21.97 -34.78
C ARG A 725 14.59 -21.00 -34.85
N THR A 726 13.70 -21.03 -33.87
CA THR A 726 12.52 -20.13 -33.77
C THR A 726 12.75 -18.92 -32.87
N THR A 727 13.97 -18.73 -32.37
CA THR A 727 14.39 -17.61 -31.51
C THR A 727 15.70 -16.99 -31.99
N ASP A 728 15.97 -17.10 -33.31
CA ASP A 728 17.25 -16.75 -33.95
C ASP A 728 18.48 -17.18 -33.14
N HIS A 729 18.37 -18.38 -32.56
CA HIS A 729 19.38 -19.04 -31.74
C HIS A 729 19.72 -18.33 -30.42
N MET A 730 18.91 -17.38 -29.97
CA MET A 730 19.11 -16.67 -28.69
C MET A 730 18.36 -17.27 -27.50
N SER A 731 17.35 -18.13 -27.74
CA SER A 731 16.42 -18.64 -26.71
C SER A 731 15.59 -17.54 -26.02
N ILE A 732 14.68 -17.92 -25.12
CA ILE A 732 13.86 -16.97 -24.32
C ILE A 732 14.67 -16.15 -23.30
N SER A 733 15.86 -16.62 -22.91
CA SER A 733 16.69 -15.98 -21.89
C SER A 733 18.12 -16.50 -21.97
N PRO A 734 19.11 -15.74 -21.48
CA PRO A 734 20.50 -16.19 -21.41
C PRO A 734 20.65 -17.47 -20.59
N VAL A 735 19.87 -17.68 -19.51
CA VAL A 735 19.94 -18.91 -18.69
C VAL A 735 19.64 -20.15 -19.53
N SER A 736 18.52 -20.12 -20.27
CA SER A 736 18.17 -21.21 -21.19
C SER A 736 19.13 -21.31 -22.37
N GLY A 737 19.62 -20.18 -22.90
CA GLY A 737 20.55 -20.14 -24.02
C GLY A 737 21.87 -20.84 -23.69
N LEU A 738 22.50 -20.48 -22.56
CA LEU A 738 23.73 -21.10 -22.07
C LEU A 738 23.57 -22.62 -21.90
N LEU A 739 22.47 -23.06 -21.31
CA LEU A 739 22.19 -24.50 -21.12
C LEU A 739 21.87 -25.22 -22.44
N ASN A 740 21.18 -24.57 -23.39
CA ASN A 740 20.91 -25.12 -24.71
C ASN A 740 22.20 -25.32 -25.51
N ILE A 741 23.11 -24.34 -25.49
CA ILE A 741 24.44 -24.44 -26.11
C ILE A 741 25.22 -25.61 -25.50
N LEU A 742 25.29 -25.69 -24.17
CA LEU A 742 25.94 -26.81 -23.48
C LEU A 742 25.33 -28.15 -23.85
N CYS A 743 24.00 -28.24 -23.92
CA CYS A 743 23.32 -29.47 -24.28
C CYS A 743 23.68 -29.94 -25.70
N LEU A 744 23.74 -29.02 -26.67
CA LEU A 744 24.10 -29.36 -28.05
C LEU A 744 25.58 -29.70 -28.16
N TRP A 745 26.47 -28.93 -27.55
CA TRP A 745 27.91 -29.20 -27.55
C TRP A 745 28.25 -30.56 -26.91
N LEU A 746 27.60 -30.91 -25.79
CA LEU A 746 27.79 -32.22 -25.13
C LEU A 746 27.26 -33.40 -25.96
N HIS A 747 26.29 -33.14 -26.84
CA HIS A 747 25.76 -34.15 -27.75
C HIS A 747 26.66 -34.32 -28.99
N ASP A 748 27.08 -33.19 -29.56
CA ASP A 748 27.93 -33.08 -30.74
C ASP A 748 28.66 -31.71 -30.70
N PRO A 749 29.97 -31.67 -30.42
CA PRO A 749 30.75 -30.42 -30.38
C PRO A 749 30.71 -29.60 -31.68
N ASP A 750 30.43 -30.25 -32.82
CA ASP A 750 30.37 -29.61 -34.14
C ASP A 750 28.95 -29.19 -34.54
N ASP A 751 27.95 -29.38 -33.66
CA ASP A 751 26.54 -29.07 -33.91
C ASP A 751 26.37 -27.65 -34.44
N ALA A 752 25.77 -27.54 -35.63
CA ALA A 752 25.63 -26.27 -36.34
C ALA A 752 24.71 -25.28 -35.61
N ASP A 753 23.62 -25.75 -34.99
CA ASP A 753 22.73 -24.91 -34.20
C ASP A 753 23.45 -24.45 -32.91
N GLY A 754 24.23 -25.34 -32.28
CA GLY A 754 25.03 -25.04 -31.10
C GLY A 754 26.06 -23.93 -31.35
N ARG A 755 26.84 -24.04 -32.44
CA ARG A 755 27.82 -23.02 -32.83
C ARG A 755 27.18 -21.68 -33.18
N LYS A 756 26.05 -21.70 -33.90
CA LYS A 756 25.30 -20.47 -34.20
C LYS A 756 24.76 -19.83 -32.92
N ALA A 757 24.21 -20.62 -32.00
CA ALA A 757 23.71 -20.12 -30.71
C ALA A 757 24.81 -19.50 -29.85
N LEU A 758 26.01 -20.09 -29.83
CA LEU A 758 27.16 -19.50 -29.14
C LEU A 758 27.54 -18.13 -29.74
N ALA A 759 27.57 -18.01 -31.07
CA ALA A 759 27.85 -16.73 -31.73
C ALA A 759 26.75 -15.67 -31.47
N GLN A 760 25.47 -16.09 -31.43
CA GLN A 760 24.34 -15.19 -31.17
C GLN A 760 24.21 -14.80 -29.68
N LEU A 761 24.93 -15.46 -28.78
CA LEU A 761 24.92 -15.10 -27.35
C LEU A 761 25.39 -13.67 -27.10
N GLU A 762 26.18 -13.10 -28.02
CA GLU A 762 26.58 -11.68 -28.03
C GLU A 762 25.39 -10.72 -28.01
N GLY A 763 24.22 -11.12 -28.52
CA GLY A 763 22.99 -10.33 -28.44
C GLY A 763 22.47 -10.13 -27.01
N TRP A 764 22.91 -10.93 -26.04
CA TRP A 764 22.60 -10.74 -24.63
C TRP A 764 23.65 -9.90 -23.88
N ILE A 765 24.76 -9.58 -24.52
CA ILE A 765 25.85 -8.86 -23.87
C ILE A 765 25.57 -7.35 -23.88
N TRP A 766 25.79 -6.74 -22.72
CA TRP A 766 25.91 -5.30 -22.56
C TRP A 766 27.32 -4.98 -22.09
N GLU A 767 27.98 -4.03 -22.73
CA GLU A 767 29.39 -3.75 -22.49
C GLU A 767 29.71 -2.26 -22.55
N ASP A 768 30.47 -1.81 -21.57
CA ASP A 768 31.07 -0.47 -21.50
C ASP A 768 32.35 -0.52 -20.65
N GLU A 769 33.15 0.54 -20.70
CA GLU A 769 34.43 0.61 -19.97
C GLU A 769 34.25 0.85 -18.45
N GLU A 770 33.10 1.36 -18.00
CA GLU A 770 32.88 1.72 -16.60
C GLU A 770 32.54 0.47 -15.76
N ALA A 771 31.52 -0.25 -16.18
CA ALA A 771 30.93 -1.40 -15.52
C ALA A 771 31.27 -2.74 -16.21
N GLY A 772 32.02 -2.73 -17.31
CA GLY A 772 32.59 -3.94 -17.94
C GLY A 772 31.61 -4.74 -18.83
N THR A 773 31.92 -6.01 -19.07
CA THR A 773 31.05 -6.93 -19.83
C THR A 773 30.04 -7.58 -18.90
N ARG A 774 28.75 -7.44 -19.20
CA ARG A 774 27.64 -8.03 -18.45
C ARG A 774 26.75 -8.81 -19.41
N VAL A 775 26.21 -9.93 -18.93
CA VAL A 775 25.15 -10.64 -19.66
C VAL A 775 23.82 -10.15 -19.10
N ALA A 776 23.08 -9.38 -19.91
CA ALA A 776 21.81 -8.79 -19.52
C ALA A 776 20.77 -9.87 -19.23
N GLY A 777 19.97 -9.70 -18.17
CA GLY A 777 18.93 -10.67 -17.80
C GLY A 777 17.80 -10.75 -18.82
N ALA A 778 17.55 -9.63 -19.51
CA ALA A 778 16.65 -9.49 -20.63
C ALA A 778 17.13 -8.34 -21.54
N ARG A 779 16.52 -8.21 -22.72
CA ARG A 779 16.67 -7.08 -23.64
C ARG A 779 15.29 -6.43 -23.78
N SER A 780 15.19 -5.10 -23.81
CA SER A 780 13.92 -4.37 -23.62
C SER A 780 13.51 -3.50 -24.80
N ALA A 781 14.15 -3.64 -25.97
CA ALA A 781 13.96 -2.73 -27.10
C ALA A 781 12.49 -2.45 -27.48
N SER A 782 11.62 -3.47 -27.59
CA SER A 782 10.21 -3.24 -27.91
C SER A 782 9.43 -2.64 -26.75
N TRP A 783 9.74 -3.06 -25.52
CA TRP A 783 9.11 -2.56 -24.30
C TRP A 783 9.39 -1.07 -24.08
N ASP A 784 10.68 -0.70 -24.08
CA ASP A 784 11.13 0.67 -23.87
C ASP A 784 10.66 1.59 -25.00
N THR A 785 10.75 1.13 -26.26
CA THR A 785 10.24 1.91 -27.40
C THR A 785 8.73 2.12 -27.30
N GLY A 786 7.95 1.12 -26.87
CA GLY A 786 6.50 1.24 -26.68
C GLY A 786 6.12 2.35 -25.69
N PHE A 787 6.81 2.43 -24.55
CA PHE A 787 6.58 3.49 -23.56
C PHE A 787 7.18 4.85 -23.98
N ALA A 788 8.35 4.87 -24.61
CA ALA A 788 9.00 6.09 -25.09
C ALA A 788 8.12 6.80 -26.13
N LEU A 789 7.52 6.05 -27.07
CA LEU A 789 6.57 6.60 -28.04
C LEU A 789 5.33 7.21 -27.36
N GLN A 790 4.73 6.49 -26.40
CA GLN A 790 3.58 7.01 -25.65
C GLN A 790 3.92 8.30 -24.89
N ALA A 791 5.14 8.39 -24.35
CA ALA A 791 5.60 9.58 -23.63
C ALA A 791 5.86 10.75 -24.59
N LEU A 792 6.64 10.55 -25.67
CA LEU A 792 7.00 11.59 -26.63
C LEU A 792 5.80 12.09 -27.46
N ALA A 793 4.81 11.23 -27.72
CA ALA A 793 3.60 11.61 -28.46
C ALA A 793 2.75 12.67 -27.73
N THR A 794 3.01 12.93 -26.44
CA THR A 794 2.36 14.00 -25.67
C THR A 794 2.99 15.38 -25.89
N VAL A 795 4.17 15.43 -26.52
CA VAL A 795 4.94 16.66 -26.80
C VAL A 795 5.47 16.69 -28.25
N PRO A 796 4.61 16.45 -29.27
CA PRO A 796 5.04 16.33 -30.66
C PRO A 796 5.62 17.63 -31.24
N GLU A 797 5.35 18.77 -30.61
CA GLU A 797 5.83 20.08 -31.05
C GLU A 797 7.33 20.34 -30.81
N LEU A 798 8.01 19.46 -30.08
CA LEU A 798 9.44 19.60 -29.82
C LEU A 798 10.27 19.24 -31.06
N GLU A 799 11.35 20.00 -31.26
CA GLU A 799 12.26 19.78 -32.38
C GLU A 799 12.84 18.36 -32.35
N GLY A 800 12.77 17.66 -33.49
CA GLY A 800 13.21 16.27 -33.63
C GLY A 800 12.22 15.21 -33.12
N ALA A 801 11.17 15.58 -32.38
CA ALA A 801 10.20 14.62 -31.85
C ALA A 801 9.42 13.90 -32.96
N GLU A 802 8.95 14.62 -33.99
CA GLU A 802 8.21 14.02 -35.11
C GLU A 802 9.01 12.93 -35.84
N ASP A 803 10.28 13.22 -36.17
CA ASP A 803 11.18 12.27 -36.81
C ASP A 803 11.47 11.06 -35.91
N ALA A 804 11.71 11.30 -34.62
CA ALA A 804 11.96 10.24 -33.65
C ALA A 804 10.75 9.33 -33.46
N LEU A 805 9.54 9.90 -33.35
CA LEU A 805 8.28 9.17 -33.26
C LEU A 805 8.06 8.29 -34.50
N ARG A 806 8.29 8.84 -35.70
CA ARG A 806 8.20 8.10 -36.97
C ARG A 806 9.21 6.94 -37.01
N CYS A 807 10.46 7.17 -36.62
CA CYS A 807 11.48 6.12 -36.57
C CYS A 807 11.15 5.02 -35.56
N GLY A 808 10.69 5.37 -34.36
CA GLY A 808 10.31 4.40 -33.33
C GLY A 808 9.07 3.58 -33.69
N ALA A 809 8.04 4.20 -34.27
CA ALA A 809 6.89 3.48 -34.81
C ALA A 809 7.31 2.54 -35.96
N GLY A 810 8.21 3.01 -36.84
CA GLY A 810 8.82 2.20 -37.89
C GLY A 810 9.59 1.01 -37.33
N PHE A 811 10.34 1.18 -36.24
CA PHE A 811 10.99 0.09 -35.52
C PHE A 811 9.98 -0.94 -35.01
N LEU A 812 8.98 -0.52 -34.24
CA LEU A 812 7.98 -1.44 -33.68
C LEU A 812 7.23 -2.21 -34.77
N ARG A 813 6.89 -1.59 -35.91
CA ARG A 813 6.27 -2.30 -37.04
C ARG A 813 7.13 -3.48 -37.52
N ARG A 814 8.45 -3.29 -37.60
CA ARG A 814 9.39 -4.36 -37.98
C ARG A 814 9.54 -5.44 -36.89
N GLN A 815 9.18 -5.13 -35.64
CA GLN A 815 9.26 -6.08 -34.53
C GLN A 815 8.02 -6.98 -34.38
N GLN A 816 6.93 -6.72 -35.12
CA GLN A 816 5.76 -7.61 -35.07
C GLN A 816 6.09 -8.97 -35.70
N ILE A 817 5.77 -10.06 -35.01
CA ILE A 817 5.93 -11.40 -35.58
C ILE A 817 4.79 -11.66 -36.59
N GLY A 818 5.10 -11.57 -37.89
CA GLY A 818 4.11 -11.68 -38.97
C GLY A 818 3.65 -13.10 -39.30
N THR A 819 4.33 -14.14 -38.80
CA THR A 819 4.08 -15.54 -39.19
C THR A 819 3.95 -16.48 -38.00
N SER A 820 3.15 -17.53 -38.16
CA SER A 820 3.07 -18.64 -37.20
C SER A 820 4.27 -19.56 -37.39
N PHE A 821 4.83 -20.07 -36.29
CA PHE A 821 5.94 -21.02 -36.36
C PHE A 821 5.45 -22.44 -36.61
N GLU A 822 6.01 -23.13 -37.61
CA GLU A 822 5.69 -24.54 -37.84
C GLU A 822 6.11 -25.40 -36.62
N GLY A 823 5.23 -26.31 -36.17
CA GLY A 823 5.51 -27.19 -35.03
C GLY A 823 5.33 -26.58 -33.63
N PHE A 824 4.77 -25.36 -33.52
CA PHE A 824 4.64 -24.67 -32.23
C PHE A 824 3.81 -25.45 -31.19
N ARG A 825 2.79 -26.20 -31.62
CA ARG A 825 1.93 -27.00 -30.73
C ARG A 825 2.64 -28.23 -30.17
N GLU A 826 3.47 -28.84 -30.98
CA GLU A 826 4.30 -29.99 -30.63
C GLU A 826 5.36 -29.57 -29.63
N ALA A 827 5.93 -28.37 -29.80
CA ALA A 827 6.90 -27.73 -28.91
C ALA A 827 6.29 -27.08 -27.65
N PHE A 828 4.98 -27.13 -27.46
CA PHE A 828 4.28 -26.52 -26.33
C PHE A 828 4.48 -25.00 -26.25
N ARG A 829 4.46 -24.31 -27.39
CA ARG A 829 4.48 -22.86 -27.49
C ARG A 829 3.07 -22.33 -27.81
N MET A 830 2.79 -21.09 -27.45
CA MET A 830 1.68 -20.35 -28.04
C MET A 830 2.04 -19.94 -29.48
N ASP A 831 1.06 -19.78 -30.37
CA ASP A 831 1.33 -19.21 -31.69
C ASP A 831 1.80 -17.75 -31.53
N PRO A 832 3.02 -17.38 -31.97
CA PRO A 832 3.55 -16.04 -31.75
C PRO A 832 3.01 -15.01 -32.73
N LYS A 833 2.31 -15.43 -33.80
CA LYS A 833 1.83 -14.53 -34.85
C LYS A 833 1.00 -13.39 -34.26
N GLY A 834 1.39 -12.17 -34.61
CA GLY A 834 0.76 -10.91 -34.23
C GLY A 834 1.35 -10.26 -32.98
N GLY A 835 2.18 -10.96 -32.21
CA GLY A 835 2.73 -10.46 -30.95
C GLY A 835 4.08 -9.75 -31.08
N TRP A 836 4.41 -8.98 -30.04
CA TRP A 836 5.72 -8.37 -29.82
C TRP A 836 6.40 -9.00 -28.61
N CYS A 837 7.71 -9.21 -28.75
CA CYS A 837 8.58 -9.64 -27.66
C CYS A 837 8.89 -8.48 -26.71
N PHE A 838 9.40 -8.78 -25.52
CA PHE A 838 9.99 -7.78 -24.63
C PHE A 838 11.24 -7.14 -25.27
N ALA A 839 12.08 -7.98 -25.87
CA ALA A 839 13.22 -7.62 -26.72
C ALA A 839 12.77 -7.33 -28.18
N GLY A 840 13.63 -7.59 -29.17
CA GLY A 840 13.25 -7.56 -30.59
C GLY A 840 12.56 -8.86 -31.05
N ALA A 841 12.03 -8.86 -32.28
CA ALA A 841 11.37 -10.02 -32.90
C ALA A 841 12.24 -11.27 -32.97
N TRP A 842 13.57 -11.10 -33.00
CA TRP A 842 14.56 -12.19 -32.94
C TRP A 842 14.36 -13.09 -31.72
N HIS A 843 13.86 -12.54 -30.61
CA HIS A 843 13.57 -13.28 -29.38
C HIS A 843 12.49 -14.34 -29.58
N GLY A 844 11.58 -14.15 -30.53
CA GLY A 844 10.51 -15.07 -30.93
C GLY A 844 9.44 -15.34 -29.87
N TRP A 845 9.62 -14.94 -28.60
CA TRP A 845 8.66 -15.10 -27.51
C TRP A 845 7.90 -13.80 -27.22
N PRO A 846 6.78 -13.57 -27.90
CA PRO A 846 5.95 -12.42 -27.65
C PRO A 846 5.25 -12.50 -26.29
N VAL A 847 4.93 -11.33 -25.74
CA VAL A 847 4.31 -11.14 -24.43
C VAL A 847 3.07 -10.25 -24.60
N THR A 848 2.01 -10.54 -23.85
CA THR A 848 0.72 -9.86 -24.01
C THR A 848 0.78 -8.36 -23.69
N ASP A 849 1.48 -7.97 -22.63
CA ASP A 849 1.73 -6.56 -22.26
C ASP A 849 2.65 -5.87 -23.26
N CYS A 850 3.74 -6.49 -23.69
CA CYS A 850 4.64 -5.94 -24.70
C CYS A 850 3.90 -5.69 -26.02
N THR A 851 3.03 -6.62 -26.42
CA THR A 851 2.14 -6.47 -27.57
C THR A 851 1.18 -5.31 -27.38
N ALA A 852 0.57 -5.20 -26.20
CA ALA A 852 -0.37 -4.14 -25.88
C ALA A 852 0.30 -2.75 -25.89
N GLU A 853 1.45 -2.60 -25.23
CA GLU A 853 2.15 -1.32 -25.14
C GLU A 853 2.79 -0.93 -26.49
N ALA A 854 3.21 -1.88 -27.32
CA ALA A 854 3.63 -1.62 -28.69
C ALA A 854 2.46 -1.10 -29.55
N VAL A 855 1.27 -1.72 -29.45
CA VAL A 855 0.06 -1.24 -30.12
C VAL A 855 -0.31 0.17 -29.67
N ARG A 856 -0.28 0.44 -28.36
CA ARG A 856 -0.55 1.77 -27.82
C ARG A 856 0.48 2.80 -28.28
N GLY A 857 1.76 2.45 -28.29
CA GLY A 857 2.83 3.31 -28.78
C GLY A 857 2.66 3.67 -30.26
N MET A 858 2.33 2.68 -31.12
CA MET A 858 2.07 2.94 -32.54
C MET A 858 0.84 3.84 -32.76
N ILE A 859 -0.27 3.56 -32.06
CA ILE A 859 -1.50 4.38 -32.15
C ILE A 859 -1.26 5.81 -31.65
N ALA A 860 -0.43 6.00 -30.62
CA ALA A 860 -0.12 7.32 -30.07
C ALA A 860 0.65 8.20 -31.07
N VAL A 861 1.49 7.61 -31.93
CA VAL A 861 2.23 8.35 -32.97
C VAL A 861 1.32 8.77 -34.11
N ASP A 862 0.65 7.80 -34.73
CA ASP A 862 -0.28 8.05 -35.82
C ASP A 862 -1.27 6.87 -35.90
N PRO A 863 -2.55 7.09 -35.56
CA PRO A 863 -3.60 6.07 -35.63
C PRO A 863 -3.79 5.45 -37.01
N GLU A 864 -3.47 6.15 -38.10
CA GLU A 864 -3.62 5.65 -39.47
C GLU A 864 -2.43 4.80 -39.93
N THR A 865 -1.29 4.87 -39.22
CA THR A 865 -0.08 4.15 -39.64
C THR A 865 -0.10 2.66 -39.33
N ALA A 866 -0.95 2.18 -38.42
CA ALA A 866 -1.10 0.76 -38.13
C ALA A 866 -2.26 0.18 -38.95
N SER A 867 -1.98 -0.77 -39.85
CA SER A 867 -3.04 -1.35 -40.67
C SER A 867 -4.03 -2.14 -39.79
N PRO A 868 -5.32 -2.18 -40.16
CA PRO A 868 -6.31 -3.01 -39.44
C PRO A 868 -5.94 -4.50 -39.39
N ALA A 869 -5.16 -4.98 -40.36
CA ALA A 869 -4.65 -6.35 -40.38
C ALA A 869 -3.61 -6.60 -39.27
N GLU A 870 -2.63 -5.70 -39.14
CA GLU A 870 -1.58 -5.77 -38.10
C GLU A 870 -2.18 -5.68 -36.69
N LEU A 871 -3.10 -4.72 -36.47
CA LEU A 871 -3.82 -4.57 -35.20
C LEU A 871 -4.72 -5.78 -34.91
N GLY A 872 -5.38 -6.32 -35.92
CA GLY A 872 -6.20 -7.52 -35.78
C GLY A 872 -5.39 -8.76 -35.38
N ASP A 873 -4.18 -8.93 -35.93
CA ASP A 873 -3.28 -10.01 -35.51
C ASP A 873 -2.76 -9.80 -34.08
N ALA A 874 -2.47 -8.56 -33.67
CA ALA A 874 -2.10 -8.21 -32.30
C ALA A 874 -3.22 -8.54 -31.28
N VAL A 875 -4.45 -8.14 -31.60
CA VAL A 875 -5.65 -8.46 -30.80
C VAL A 875 -5.81 -9.97 -30.63
N ARG A 876 -5.68 -10.74 -31.72
CA ARG A 876 -5.76 -12.21 -31.65
C ARG A 876 -4.64 -12.81 -30.82
N PHE A 877 -3.42 -12.27 -30.88
CA PHE A 877 -2.33 -12.73 -30.02
C PHE A 877 -2.67 -12.50 -28.54
N MET A 878 -3.07 -11.29 -28.17
CA MET A 878 -3.43 -10.95 -26.78
C MET A 878 -4.55 -11.88 -26.27
N LEU A 879 -5.60 -12.12 -27.05
CA LEU A 879 -6.70 -13.03 -26.68
C LEU A 879 -6.24 -14.45 -26.33
N ARG A 880 -5.22 -14.99 -27.02
CA ARG A 880 -4.67 -16.33 -26.71
C ARG A 880 -4.03 -16.39 -25.32
N GLY A 881 -3.53 -15.26 -24.82
CA GLY A 881 -2.94 -15.09 -23.50
C GLY A 881 -3.96 -14.98 -22.35
N GLN A 882 -5.27 -14.89 -22.65
CA GLN A 882 -6.28 -14.78 -21.61
C GLN A 882 -6.44 -16.10 -20.85
N ASN A 883 -6.37 -16.03 -19.52
CA ASN A 883 -6.63 -17.13 -18.61
C ASN A 883 -8.13 -17.38 -18.44
N ARG A 884 -8.48 -18.57 -17.93
CA ARG A 884 -9.88 -18.94 -17.64
C ARG A 884 -10.51 -18.07 -16.56
N ASP A 885 -9.72 -17.51 -15.65
CA ASP A 885 -10.18 -16.60 -14.59
C ASP A 885 -10.49 -15.18 -15.10
N GLY A 886 -10.11 -14.84 -16.33
CA GLY A 886 -10.44 -13.57 -16.99
C GLY A 886 -9.27 -12.61 -17.14
N GLY A 887 -8.24 -12.73 -16.30
CA GLY A 887 -7.00 -11.98 -16.47
C GLY A 887 -6.11 -12.54 -17.58
N PHE A 888 -5.03 -11.85 -17.90
CA PHE A 888 -4.05 -12.25 -18.92
C PHE A 888 -2.73 -12.66 -18.27
N GLY A 889 -2.11 -13.71 -18.80
CA GLY A 889 -0.72 -14.07 -18.49
C GLY A 889 0.27 -13.33 -19.39
N GLY A 890 1.56 -13.42 -19.08
CA GLY A 890 2.60 -12.73 -19.84
C GLY A 890 2.87 -13.40 -21.19
N TYR A 891 3.61 -14.50 -21.18
CA TYR A 891 4.02 -15.21 -22.41
C TYR A 891 2.95 -16.16 -22.92
N GLU A 892 2.21 -16.79 -22.01
CA GLU A 892 1.24 -17.82 -22.35
C GLU A 892 -0.04 -17.65 -21.49
N SER A 893 -1.09 -18.41 -21.84
CA SER A 893 -2.19 -18.66 -20.91
C SER A 893 -1.86 -19.88 -20.04
N ARG A 894 -2.31 -19.84 -18.79
CA ARG A 894 -2.20 -20.89 -17.78
C ARG A 894 -2.77 -22.20 -18.31
N ARG A 895 -1.92 -23.22 -18.32
CA ARG A 895 -2.23 -24.56 -18.85
C ARG A 895 -2.75 -25.55 -17.81
N SER A 896 -2.48 -25.29 -16.53
CA SER A 896 -2.94 -26.11 -15.41
C SER A 896 -3.99 -25.38 -14.57
N ALA A 897 -5.07 -26.07 -14.21
CA ALA A 897 -6.05 -25.54 -13.25
C ALA A 897 -5.51 -25.53 -11.81
N VAL A 898 -4.51 -26.36 -11.53
CA VAL A 898 -3.87 -26.48 -10.20
C VAL A 898 -2.55 -25.74 -10.24
N GLY A 899 -2.32 -24.85 -9.28
CA GLY A 899 -1.03 -24.18 -9.10
C GLY A 899 0.08 -25.18 -8.77
N LEU A 900 1.25 -24.99 -9.37
CA LEU A 900 2.36 -25.95 -9.34
C LEU A 900 3.51 -25.53 -8.41
N GLU A 901 3.36 -24.47 -7.61
CA GLU A 901 4.45 -23.97 -6.74
C GLU A 901 4.94 -24.99 -5.69
N TRP A 902 4.13 -25.99 -5.33
CA TRP A 902 4.57 -27.09 -4.46
C TRP A 902 5.63 -28.01 -5.10
N LEU A 903 5.87 -27.86 -6.42
CA LEU A 903 6.95 -28.50 -7.17
C LEU A 903 8.17 -27.61 -7.35
N ASN A 904 8.15 -26.35 -6.89
CA ASN A 904 9.17 -25.36 -7.22
C ASN A 904 10.57 -25.80 -6.74
N PRO A 905 11.47 -26.15 -7.67
CA PRO A 905 12.82 -26.61 -7.36
C PRO A 905 13.86 -25.49 -7.38
N ALA A 906 13.44 -24.24 -7.61
CA ALA A 906 14.34 -23.12 -7.88
C ALA A 906 14.91 -22.47 -6.62
N GLU A 907 14.38 -22.81 -5.43
CA GLU A 907 14.91 -22.52 -4.08
C GLU A 907 15.06 -21.04 -3.72
N MET A 908 15.80 -20.27 -4.51
CA MET A 908 16.01 -18.83 -4.41
C MET A 908 14.84 -18.03 -5.01
N PHE A 909 14.05 -18.63 -5.92
CA PHE A 909 13.00 -17.96 -6.70
C PHE A 909 11.60 -18.47 -6.34
N GLY A 910 10.65 -17.55 -6.13
CA GLY A 910 9.25 -17.87 -5.87
C GLY A 910 8.34 -17.66 -7.08
N GLU A 911 7.18 -18.31 -7.11
CA GLU A 911 6.14 -18.10 -8.14
C GLU A 911 6.65 -18.36 -9.57
N SER A 912 7.52 -19.37 -9.74
CA SER A 912 8.20 -19.67 -11.01
C SER A 912 7.68 -20.92 -11.72
N MET A 913 6.71 -21.65 -11.17
CA MET A 913 6.20 -22.90 -11.77
C MET A 913 4.95 -22.70 -12.62
N THR A 914 4.16 -21.65 -12.36
CA THR A 914 2.83 -21.49 -12.97
C THR A 914 2.72 -20.13 -13.66
N GLU A 915 2.20 -20.11 -14.88
CA GLU A 915 1.77 -18.85 -15.52
C GLU A 915 0.51 -18.34 -14.82
N HIS A 916 0.54 -17.10 -14.35
CA HIS A 916 -0.54 -16.49 -13.57
C HIS A 916 -1.27 -15.45 -14.41
N SER A 917 -2.38 -14.95 -13.85
CA SER A 917 -2.99 -13.72 -14.36
C SER A 917 -2.33 -12.58 -13.61
N HIS A 918 -1.81 -11.60 -14.34
CA HIS A 918 -1.08 -10.47 -13.77
C HIS A 918 -1.86 -9.18 -14.01
N VAL A 919 -1.78 -8.24 -13.06
CA VAL A 919 -2.54 -6.97 -13.12
C VAL A 919 -2.08 -6.14 -14.31
N GLU A 920 -0.78 -6.12 -14.54
CA GLU A 920 -0.09 -5.35 -15.54
C GLU A 920 -0.41 -5.87 -16.94
N CYS A 921 -0.26 -7.18 -17.17
CA CYS A 921 -0.65 -7.81 -18.43
C CYS A 921 -2.14 -7.59 -18.75
N THR A 922 -3.00 -7.75 -17.73
CA THR A 922 -4.46 -7.58 -17.90
C THR A 922 -4.81 -6.13 -18.24
N ALA A 923 -4.24 -5.16 -17.51
CA ALA A 923 -4.48 -3.74 -17.70
C ALA A 923 -3.94 -3.23 -19.04
N SER A 924 -2.73 -3.64 -19.43
CA SER A 924 -2.16 -3.28 -20.73
C SER A 924 -3.02 -3.80 -21.87
N CYS A 925 -3.45 -5.07 -21.85
CA CYS A 925 -4.37 -5.60 -22.86
C CYS A 925 -5.69 -4.82 -22.92
N LEU A 926 -6.29 -4.48 -21.78
CA LEU A 926 -7.49 -3.65 -21.73
C LEU A 926 -7.25 -2.26 -22.37
N ALA A 927 -6.14 -1.62 -22.04
CA ALA A 927 -5.78 -0.31 -22.59
C ALA A 927 -5.51 -0.37 -24.10
N ALA A 928 -4.92 -1.44 -24.61
CA ALA A 928 -4.74 -1.65 -26.04
C ALA A 928 -6.07 -1.93 -26.76
N PHE A 929 -6.96 -2.73 -26.18
CA PHE A 929 -8.30 -2.93 -26.73
C PHE A 929 -9.10 -1.63 -26.79
N GLU A 930 -8.99 -0.78 -25.76
CA GLU A 930 -9.63 0.54 -25.75
C GLU A 930 -9.04 1.47 -26.81
N ALA A 931 -7.71 1.51 -26.98
CA ALA A 931 -7.07 2.26 -28.07
C ALA A 931 -7.55 1.77 -29.45
N CYS A 932 -7.60 0.46 -29.67
CA CYS A 932 -8.18 -0.11 -30.89
C CYS A 932 -9.67 0.21 -31.04
N ARG A 933 -10.45 0.33 -29.95
CA ARG A 933 -11.87 0.68 -30.02
C ARG A 933 -12.07 2.10 -30.54
N GLN A 934 -11.17 3.01 -30.19
CA GLN A 934 -11.21 4.41 -30.60
C GLN A 934 -10.78 4.59 -32.05
N HIS A 935 -9.77 3.85 -32.52
CA HIS A 935 -9.10 4.11 -33.80
C HIS A 935 -9.28 3.02 -34.87
N ALA A 936 -9.56 1.78 -34.48
CA ALA A 936 -9.73 0.64 -35.38
C ALA A 936 -10.84 -0.33 -34.89
N PRO A 937 -12.08 0.16 -34.64
CA PRO A 937 -13.14 -0.65 -34.03
C PRO A 937 -13.47 -1.94 -34.80
N GLN A 938 -13.21 -1.98 -36.11
CA GLN A 938 -13.38 -3.15 -36.98
C GLN A 938 -12.52 -4.36 -36.57
N VAL A 939 -11.46 -4.17 -35.79
CA VAL A 939 -10.63 -5.28 -35.29
C VAL A 939 -11.18 -5.91 -34.00
N LEU A 940 -12.23 -5.32 -33.41
CA LEU A 940 -12.83 -5.78 -32.17
C LEU A 940 -14.15 -6.50 -32.45
N ASP A 941 -14.18 -7.79 -32.14
CA ASP A 941 -15.37 -8.62 -32.29
C ASP A 941 -16.04 -8.90 -30.93
N ALA A 942 -17.11 -9.70 -30.96
CA ALA A 942 -17.84 -10.11 -29.77
C ALA A 942 -16.99 -10.92 -28.78
N GLU A 943 -15.91 -11.58 -29.23
CA GLU A 943 -14.98 -12.29 -28.35
C GLU A 943 -14.14 -11.32 -27.53
N VAL A 944 -13.62 -10.26 -28.17
CA VAL A 944 -12.87 -9.20 -27.47
C VAL A 944 -13.73 -8.53 -26.40
N ILE A 945 -14.99 -8.20 -26.71
CA ILE A 945 -15.90 -7.57 -25.74
C ILE A 945 -16.13 -8.47 -24.51
N ARG A 946 -16.27 -9.80 -24.72
CA ARG A 946 -16.36 -10.77 -23.62
C ARG A 946 -15.05 -10.84 -22.84
N ALA A 947 -13.91 -10.79 -23.52
CA ALA A 947 -12.59 -10.79 -22.89
C ALA A 947 -12.41 -9.57 -21.98
N VAL A 948 -12.75 -8.36 -22.48
CA VAL A 948 -12.74 -7.10 -21.72
C VAL A 948 -13.59 -7.20 -20.45
N THR A 949 -14.84 -7.68 -20.57
CA THR A 949 -15.75 -7.81 -19.43
C THR A 949 -15.20 -8.76 -18.35
N ARG A 950 -14.56 -9.85 -18.77
CA ARG A 950 -13.94 -10.82 -17.86
C ARG A 950 -12.68 -10.27 -17.20
N ALA A 951 -11.88 -9.51 -17.95
CA ALA A 951 -10.68 -8.86 -17.45
C ALA A 951 -11.00 -7.75 -16.43
N ASP A 952 -12.00 -6.91 -16.69
CA ASP A 952 -12.52 -5.92 -15.71
C ASP A 952 -12.96 -6.61 -14.41
N SER A 953 -13.77 -7.67 -14.54
CA SER A 953 -14.22 -8.46 -13.39
C SER A 953 -13.04 -9.01 -12.59
N TRP A 954 -12.03 -9.54 -13.28
CA TRP A 954 -10.84 -10.08 -12.64
C TRP A 954 -9.99 -8.98 -11.96
N LEU A 955 -9.79 -7.82 -12.60
CA LEU A 955 -9.06 -6.70 -11.99
C LEU A 955 -9.72 -6.25 -10.68
N ARG A 956 -11.05 -6.15 -10.67
CA ARG A 956 -11.82 -5.79 -9.46
C ARG A 956 -11.71 -6.86 -8.37
N GLU A 957 -11.63 -8.13 -8.75
CA GLU A 957 -11.42 -9.24 -7.81
C GLU A 957 -9.98 -9.30 -7.27
N ALA A 958 -9.00 -8.88 -8.08
CA ALA A 958 -7.59 -8.83 -7.73
C ALA A 958 -7.22 -7.61 -6.86
N GLN A 959 -8.08 -6.59 -6.78
CA GLN A 959 -7.84 -5.40 -5.96
C GLN A 959 -7.79 -5.76 -4.47
N GLU A 960 -6.77 -5.27 -3.78
CA GLU A 960 -6.64 -5.40 -2.34
C GLU A 960 -7.70 -4.56 -1.61
N HIS A 961 -8.01 -4.99 -0.38
CA HIS A 961 -9.02 -4.32 0.46
C HIS A 961 -8.70 -2.85 0.78
N ASP A 962 -7.44 -2.43 0.65
CA ASP A 962 -7.01 -1.06 0.89
C ASP A 962 -7.06 -0.19 -0.38
N GLY A 963 -7.42 -0.76 -1.53
CA GLY A 963 -7.53 -0.08 -2.82
C GLY A 963 -6.37 -0.35 -3.78
N SER A 964 -5.28 -0.95 -3.32
CA SER A 964 -4.10 -1.20 -4.15
C SER A 964 -4.19 -2.48 -4.97
N TRP A 965 -3.25 -2.64 -5.90
CA TRP A 965 -2.97 -3.92 -6.54
C TRP A 965 -1.51 -4.30 -6.35
N ARG A 966 -1.26 -5.59 -6.19
CA ARG A 966 0.09 -6.12 -6.09
C ARG A 966 0.69 -6.27 -7.51
N GLY A 967 1.77 -5.55 -7.77
CA GLY A 967 2.63 -5.77 -8.94
C GLY A 967 3.58 -6.97 -8.75
N VAL A 968 3.99 -7.56 -9.88
CA VAL A 968 4.89 -8.72 -9.96
C VAL A 968 6.06 -8.52 -10.92
N TRP A 969 6.00 -7.53 -11.81
CA TRP A 969 7.07 -7.17 -12.75
C TRP A 969 7.79 -5.85 -12.38
N GLY A 970 7.17 -5.05 -11.52
CA GLY A 970 7.72 -3.83 -10.93
C GLY A 970 7.49 -3.80 -9.43
N VAL A 971 8.27 -2.98 -8.72
CA VAL A 971 8.25 -2.85 -7.25
C VAL A 971 7.25 -1.77 -6.81
N GLN A 972 6.22 -2.09 -6.03
CA GLN A 972 5.43 -3.30 -6.09
C GLN A 972 3.95 -2.93 -6.19
N TYR A 973 3.39 -2.34 -5.12
CA TYR A 973 1.99 -1.94 -5.08
C TYR A 973 1.74 -0.61 -5.78
N ILE A 974 2.71 0.32 -5.80
CA ILE A 974 2.58 1.55 -6.60
C ILE A 974 2.47 1.19 -8.09
N TYR A 975 3.37 0.33 -8.57
CA TYR A 975 3.37 -0.21 -9.93
C TYR A 975 2.06 -0.93 -10.27
N GLY A 976 1.65 -1.90 -9.45
CA GLY A 976 0.40 -2.63 -9.65
C GLY A 976 -0.82 -1.70 -9.63
N THR A 977 -0.84 -0.70 -8.75
CA THR A 977 -1.97 0.25 -8.64
C THR A 977 -2.05 1.19 -9.83
N PHE A 978 -0.91 1.63 -10.36
CA PHE A 978 -0.84 2.36 -11.62
C PHE A 978 -1.51 1.58 -12.77
N PHE A 979 -1.14 0.32 -12.97
CA PHE A 979 -1.79 -0.52 -13.97
C PHE A 979 -3.26 -0.82 -13.64
N GLY A 980 -3.60 -1.08 -12.38
CA GLY A 980 -4.97 -1.34 -11.96
C GLY A 980 -5.92 -0.18 -12.27
N ILE A 981 -5.49 1.06 -12.00
CA ILE A 981 -6.22 2.29 -12.36
C ILE A 981 -6.39 2.38 -13.87
N ARG A 982 -5.31 2.25 -14.64
CA ARG A 982 -5.34 2.29 -16.11
C ARG A 982 -6.28 1.23 -16.70
N GLY A 983 -6.22 0.01 -16.19
CA GLY A 983 -7.06 -1.10 -16.63
C GLY A 983 -8.55 -0.87 -16.34
N LEU A 984 -8.89 -0.32 -15.17
CA LEU A 984 -10.28 0.04 -14.85
C LEU A 984 -10.80 1.16 -15.75
N LEU A 985 -10.00 2.20 -15.99
CA LEU A 985 -10.36 3.29 -16.90
C LEU A 985 -10.58 2.77 -18.32
N ALA A 986 -9.67 1.92 -18.83
CA ALA A 986 -9.79 1.29 -20.13
C ALA A 986 -10.99 0.34 -20.25
N ALA A 987 -11.44 -0.26 -19.14
CA ALA A 987 -12.68 -1.04 -19.07
C ALA A 987 -13.95 -0.16 -19.01
N GLY A 988 -13.83 1.16 -18.97
CA GLY A 988 -14.94 2.11 -18.92
C GLY A 988 -15.39 2.49 -17.51
N ALA A 989 -14.54 2.32 -16.48
CA ALA A 989 -14.86 2.82 -15.14
C ALA A 989 -14.97 4.35 -15.15
N ALA A 990 -16.07 4.88 -14.60
CA ALA A 990 -16.27 6.32 -14.47
C ALA A 990 -15.40 6.90 -13.32
N PRO A 991 -15.11 8.22 -13.30
CA PRO A 991 -14.33 8.86 -12.23
C PRO A 991 -14.88 8.63 -10.80
N GLY A 992 -16.19 8.39 -10.68
CA GLY A 992 -16.86 8.07 -9.40
C GLY A 992 -16.78 6.60 -8.97
N ASP A 993 -16.17 5.72 -9.75
CA ASP A 993 -16.10 4.29 -9.46
C ASP A 993 -15.43 4.05 -8.08
N PRO A 994 -16.03 3.26 -7.18
CA PRO A 994 -15.48 3.02 -5.85
C PRO A 994 -14.09 2.38 -5.86
N ALA A 995 -13.81 1.48 -6.81
CA ALA A 995 -12.51 0.81 -6.91
C ALA A 995 -11.43 1.80 -7.34
N LEU A 996 -11.75 2.63 -8.34
CA LEU A 996 -10.87 3.71 -8.83
C LEU A 996 -10.55 4.72 -7.71
N ARG A 997 -11.59 5.20 -7.00
CA ARG A 997 -11.41 6.16 -5.90
C ARG A 997 -10.62 5.59 -4.72
N ALA A 998 -10.82 4.31 -4.40
CA ALA A 998 -10.05 3.65 -3.36
C ALA A 998 -8.56 3.58 -3.73
N ALA A 999 -8.25 3.28 -5.00
CA ALA A 999 -6.89 3.23 -5.52
C ALA A 999 -6.20 4.61 -5.53
N CYS A 1000 -6.88 5.64 -6.04
CA CYS A 1000 -6.35 7.01 -6.03
C CYS A 1000 -6.08 7.49 -4.60
N ARG A 1001 -7.03 7.24 -3.69
CA ARG A 1001 -6.85 7.56 -2.27
C ARG A 1001 -5.70 6.78 -1.63
N TRP A 1002 -5.51 5.51 -2.00
CA TRP A 1002 -4.39 4.71 -1.50
C TRP A 1002 -3.04 5.31 -1.88
N LEU A 1003 -2.91 5.84 -3.11
CA LEU A 1003 -1.72 6.58 -3.56
C LEU A 1003 -1.56 7.87 -2.76
N LEU A 1004 -2.59 8.72 -2.68
CA LEU A 1004 -2.54 9.99 -1.95
C LEU A 1004 -2.16 9.80 -0.47
N ASP A 1005 -2.69 8.78 0.19
CA ASP A 1005 -2.39 8.44 1.59
C ASP A 1005 -0.91 8.02 1.81
N ARG A 1006 -0.14 7.78 0.74
CA ARG A 1006 1.27 7.33 0.76
C ARG A 1006 2.25 8.30 0.11
N GLN A 1007 1.80 9.50 -0.23
CA GLN A 1007 2.70 10.55 -0.67
C GLN A 1007 3.63 10.96 0.49
N GLN A 1008 4.93 11.03 0.22
CA GLN A 1008 5.92 11.43 1.22
C GLN A 1008 5.94 12.96 1.43
N PRO A 1009 6.54 13.46 2.53
CA PRO A 1009 6.59 14.89 2.82
C PRO A 1009 7.27 15.75 1.75
N ASP A 1010 8.21 15.19 0.98
CA ASP A 1010 8.88 15.85 -0.14
C ASP A 1010 8.02 15.93 -1.41
N GLY A 1011 6.82 15.32 -1.39
CA GLY A 1011 5.88 15.27 -2.50
C GLY A 1011 6.00 14.02 -3.37
N GLY A 1012 7.07 13.24 -3.26
CA GLY A 1012 7.24 12.03 -4.06
C GLY A 1012 6.56 10.79 -3.46
N TRP A 1013 6.80 9.66 -4.11
CA TRP A 1013 6.40 8.33 -3.64
C TRP A 1013 7.59 7.38 -3.69
N GLY A 1014 7.66 6.47 -2.72
CA GLY A 1014 8.71 5.46 -2.62
C GLY A 1014 8.19 4.16 -2.00
N GLU A 1015 8.61 3.03 -2.56
CA GLU A 1015 8.27 1.69 -2.08
C GLU A 1015 9.55 0.85 -2.01
N HIS A 1016 9.71 0.11 -0.91
CA HIS A 1016 10.91 -0.67 -0.65
C HIS A 1016 10.75 -2.10 -1.16
N HIS A 1017 11.75 -2.63 -1.87
CA HIS A 1017 11.72 -3.95 -2.52
C HIS A 1017 11.38 -5.13 -1.59
N ARG A 1018 11.67 -5.04 -0.29
CA ARG A 1018 11.21 -5.99 0.76
C ARG A 1018 9.71 -6.28 0.72
N GLY A 1019 8.89 -5.40 0.15
CA GLY A 1019 7.49 -5.69 -0.12
C GLY A 1019 7.31 -6.93 -1.00
N CYS A 1020 8.16 -7.11 -2.01
CA CYS A 1020 8.17 -8.28 -2.89
C CYS A 1020 8.34 -9.59 -2.12
N LEU A 1021 9.21 -9.59 -1.10
CA LEU A 1021 9.46 -10.76 -0.25
C LEU A 1021 8.30 -11.06 0.70
N THR A 1022 7.66 -10.03 1.25
CA THR A 1022 6.62 -10.19 2.28
C THR A 1022 5.20 -10.25 1.72
N GLY A 1023 5.00 -9.84 0.47
CA GLY A 1023 3.68 -9.70 -0.15
C GLY A 1023 2.83 -8.63 0.53
N ARG A 1024 3.42 -7.51 0.93
CA ARG A 1024 2.76 -6.36 1.56
C ARG A 1024 3.49 -5.08 1.20
N TYR A 1025 2.77 -3.96 1.14
CA TYR A 1025 3.37 -2.65 0.95
C TYR A 1025 4.35 -2.33 2.09
N VAL A 1026 5.56 -1.90 1.72
CA VAL A 1026 6.58 -1.38 2.63
C VAL A 1026 7.03 -0.04 2.08
N ALA A 1027 6.79 1.04 2.81
CA ALA A 1027 7.25 2.37 2.40
C ALA A 1027 8.78 2.39 2.31
N HIS A 1028 9.30 3.09 1.31
CA HIS A 1028 10.71 3.43 1.25
C HIS A 1028 10.99 4.66 2.11
N ASP A 1029 12.20 4.78 2.66
CA ASP A 1029 12.58 5.92 3.50
C ASP A 1029 12.71 7.23 2.69
N GLU A 1030 12.95 7.09 1.37
CA GLU A 1030 13.09 8.18 0.41
C GLU A 1030 12.15 8.01 -0.79
N SER A 1031 11.68 9.12 -1.37
CA SER A 1031 10.93 9.10 -2.63
C SER A 1031 11.78 8.66 -3.82
N GLN A 1032 11.16 7.90 -4.73
CA GLN A 1032 11.78 7.35 -5.93
C GLN A 1032 11.16 7.98 -7.17
N VAL A 1033 11.96 8.40 -8.14
CA VAL A 1033 11.54 9.11 -9.36
C VAL A 1033 10.60 8.26 -10.21
N ILE A 1034 10.89 6.97 -10.33
CA ILE A 1034 10.07 6.02 -11.10
C ILE A 1034 8.71 5.79 -10.41
N HIS A 1035 8.71 5.54 -9.10
CA HIS A 1035 7.47 5.34 -8.34
C HIS A 1035 6.61 6.62 -8.30
N THR A 1036 7.25 7.78 -8.18
CA THR A 1036 6.58 9.08 -8.24
C THR A 1036 5.92 9.28 -9.60
N ALA A 1037 6.62 8.97 -10.69
CA ALA A 1037 6.06 9.06 -12.03
C ALA A 1037 4.85 8.12 -12.20
N TRP A 1038 4.92 6.86 -11.74
CA TRP A 1038 3.77 5.94 -11.79
C TRP A 1038 2.56 6.45 -11.00
N ALA A 1039 2.78 6.96 -9.79
CA ALA A 1039 1.71 7.54 -8.98
C ALA A 1039 1.08 8.76 -9.64
N LEU A 1040 1.91 9.66 -10.20
CA LEU A 1040 1.44 10.84 -10.92
C LEU A 1040 0.64 10.48 -12.16
N ILE A 1041 1.15 9.59 -13.02
CA ILE A 1041 0.43 9.14 -14.22
C ILE A 1041 -0.92 8.55 -13.81
N ALA A 1042 -0.96 7.69 -12.79
CA ALA A 1042 -2.19 7.08 -12.32
C ALA A 1042 -3.23 8.11 -11.84
N LEU A 1043 -2.80 9.09 -11.04
CA LEU A 1043 -3.68 10.15 -10.52
C LEU A 1043 -4.17 11.09 -11.63
N LEU A 1044 -3.29 11.44 -12.58
CA LEU A 1044 -3.60 12.30 -13.72
C LEU A 1044 -4.55 11.61 -14.72
N GLU A 1045 -4.32 10.33 -15.03
CA GLU A 1045 -5.22 9.54 -15.89
C GLU A 1045 -6.59 9.33 -15.24
N ALA A 1046 -6.64 9.14 -13.92
CA ALA A 1046 -7.89 9.03 -13.17
C ALA A 1046 -8.67 10.36 -13.03
N GLY A 1047 -8.04 11.49 -13.37
CA GLY A 1047 -8.62 12.82 -13.17
C GLY A 1047 -8.85 13.16 -11.70
N ASP A 1048 -7.92 12.76 -10.82
CA ASP A 1048 -8.07 12.99 -9.38
C ASP A 1048 -8.11 14.51 -9.06
N PRO A 1049 -9.01 14.97 -8.16
CA PRO A 1049 -9.17 16.38 -7.88
C PRO A 1049 -8.08 16.98 -6.97
N ASP A 1050 -7.24 16.18 -6.29
CA ASP A 1050 -6.20 16.68 -5.36
C ASP A 1050 -4.97 17.23 -6.11
N TRP A 1051 -5.18 18.37 -6.76
CA TRP A 1051 -4.12 19.09 -7.51
C TRP A 1051 -2.96 19.52 -6.62
N ALA A 1052 -3.22 19.79 -5.34
CA ALA A 1052 -2.18 20.09 -4.38
C ALA A 1052 -1.17 18.93 -4.27
N ALA A 1053 -1.67 17.71 -4.08
CA ALA A 1053 -0.83 16.51 -4.06
C ALA A 1053 -0.12 16.28 -5.39
N ILE A 1054 -0.83 16.37 -6.53
CA ILE A 1054 -0.23 16.20 -7.86
C ILE A 1054 0.89 17.22 -8.07
N SER A 1055 0.66 18.51 -7.78
CA SER A 1055 1.66 19.57 -7.91
C SER A 1055 2.88 19.35 -7.01
N ARG A 1056 2.72 18.79 -5.80
CA ARG A 1056 3.87 18.43 -4.96
C ARG A 1056 4.73 17.33 -5.58
N GLY A 1057 4.12 16.29 -6.16
CA GLY A 1057 4.86 15.24 -6.88
C GLY A 1057 5.58 15.76 -8.12
N VAL A 1058 4.97 16.70 -8.84
CA VAL A 1058 5.63 17.36 -9.97
C VAL A 1058 6.81 18.23 -9.51
N ARG A 1059 6.68 18.98 -8.41
CA ARG A 1059 7.82 19.72 -7.83
C ARG A 1059 8.96 18.79 -7.45
N PHE A 1060 8.66 17.61 -6.90
CA PHE A 1060 9.68 16.60 -6.62
C PHE A 1060 10.46 16.22 -7.89
N LEU A 1061 9.76 15.92 -9.01
CA LEU A 1061 10.43 15.59 -10.28
C LEU A 1061 11.26 16.77 -10.82
N ILE A 1062 10.72 17.99 -10.79
CA ILE A 1062 11.43 19.21 -11.21
C ILE A 1062 12.72 19.39 -10.40
N ASN A 1063 12.65 19.27 -9.08
CA ASN A 1063 13.78 19.48 -8.18
C ASN A 1063 14.83 18.37 -8.26
N THR A 1064 14.45 17.19 -8.76
CA THR A 1064 15.34 16.02 -8.85
C THR A 1064 16.06 15.95 -10.21
N GLN A 1065 15.47 16.53 -11.26
CA GLN A 1065 16.07 16.53 -12.59
C GLN A 1065 17.34 17.37 -12.64
N LYS A 1066 18.39 16.84 -13.27
CA LYS A 1066 19.62 17.58 -13.56
C LYS A 1066 19.41 18.53 -14.74
N GLU A 1067 20.29 19.52 -14.88
CA GLU A 1067 20.22 20.53 -15.96
C GLU A 1067 20.22 19.91 -17.38
N ASN A 1068 20.85 18.74 -17.55
CA ASN A 1068 20.90 18.01 -18.82
C ASN A 1068 19.71 17.06 -19.06
N GLY A 1069 18.63 17.18 -18.28
CA GLY A 1069 17.43 16.37 -18.40
C GLY A 1069 17.50 15.00 -17.72
N GLN A 1070 18.68 14.58 -17.26
CA GLN A 1070 18.88 13.28 -16.62
C GLN A 1070 18.29 13.24 -15.21
N LEU A 1071 17.75 12.08 -14.86
CA LEU A 1071 17.38 11.73 -13.48
C LEU A 1071 18.41 10.76 -12.87
N PRO A 1072 18.67 10.86 -11.55
CA PRO A 1072 19.66 10.02 -10.87
C PRO A 1072 19.25 8.53 -10.91
N LYS A 1073 20.24 7.62 -10.87
CA LYS A 1073 19.97 6.22 -10.52
C LYS A 1073 19.51 6.20 -9.06
N GLN A 1074 18.45 5.47 -8.78
CA GLN A 1074 17.99 5.15 -7.42
C GLN A 1074 17.76 3.64 -7.33
N ASP A 1075 16.97 3.17 -6.35
CA ASP A 1075 16.71 1.76 -6.16
C ASP A 1075 16.02 1.12 -7.37
N MET A 1076 16.34 -0.17 -7.59
CA MET A 1076 15.78 -0.98 -8.68
C MET A 1076 14.25 -1.02 -8.63
N ALA A 1077 13.62 -0.65 -9.75
CA ALA A 1077 12.16 -0.59 -9.88
C ALA A 1077 11.55 -1.87 -10.47
N GLY A 1078 12.35 -2.77 -11.04
CA GLY A 1078 11.90 -4.03 -11.63
C GLY A 1078 12.04 -5.20 -10.67
N VAL A 1079 11.18 -6.21 -10.82
CA VAL A 1079 11.29 -7.46 -10.05
C VAL A 1079 10.73 -8.64 -10.86
N PHE A 1080 11.28 -9.82 -10.66
CA PHE A 1080 10.63 -11.07 -11.05
C PHE A 1080 10.91 -12.17 -10.02
N PHE A 1081 10.03 -13.17 -10.00
CA PHE A 1081 10.09 -14.31 -9.07
C PHE A 1081 10.32 -13.95 -7.59
N ARG A 1082 9.78 -12.80 -7.15
CA ARG A 1082 9.84 -12.24 -5.78
C ARG A 1082 11.22 -11.73 -5.32
N THR A 1083 12.30 -12.35 -5.75
CA THR A 1083 13.66 -12.14 -5.21
C THR A 1083 14.65 -11.54 -6.20
N ALA A 1084 14.36 -11.61 -7.50
CA ALA A 1084 15.25 -11.10 -8.52
C ALA A 1084 14.87 -9.65 -8.86
N LEU A 1085 15.57 -8.69 -8.27
CA LEU A 1085 15.41 -7.28 -8.63
C LEU A 1085 16.12 -6.97 -9.95
N LEU A 1086 15.52 -6.07 -10.72
CA LEU A 1086 16.00 -5.62 -12.02
C LEU A 1086 16.10 -4.10 -12.03
N ASP A 1087 17.21 -3.57 -12.56
CA ASP A 1087 17.28 -2.16 -12.94
C ASP A 1087 16.85 -2.00 -14.40
N TYR A 1088 15.72 -1.34 -14.62
CA TYR A 1088 15.30 -0.90 -15.95
C TYR A 1088 15.81 0.51 -16.18
N VAL A 1089 17.01 0.63 -16.76
CA VAL A 1089 17.76 1.90 -16.81
C VAL A 1089 17.00 3.04 -17.47
N LEU A 1090 16.10 2.76 -18.44
CA LEU A 1090 15.30 3.78 -19.12
C LEU A 1090 14.00 4.18 -18.41
N TYR A 1091 13.54 3.47 -17.38
CA TYR A 1091 12.28 3.80 -16.68
C TYR A 1091 12.31 5.23 -16.12
N LYS A 1092 13.47 5.66 -15.61
CA LYS A 1092 13.66 7.02 -15.08
C LYS A 1092 13.66 8.10 -16.15
N GLN A 1093 13.58 7.76 -17.43
CA GLN A 1093 13.54 8.73 -18.53
C GLN A 1093 12.11 8.92 -19.03
N TYR A 1094 11.48 7.86 -19.55
CA TYR A 1094 10.17 8.00 -20.20
C TYR A 1094 8.98 8.09 -19.24
N PHE A 1095 9.02 7.47 -18.04
CA PHE A 1095 7.89 7.60 -17.09
C PHE A 1095 7.80 9.02 -16.51
N PRO A 1096 8.90 9.64 -16.02
CA PRO A 1096 8.85 11.03 -15.56
C PRO A 1096 8.45 12.01 -16.66
N LEU A 1097 8.96 11.84 -17.89
CA LEU A 1097 8.53 12.65 -19.04
C LEU A 1097 7.01 12.55 -19.24
N HIS A 1098 6.46 11.33 -19.29
CA HIS A 1098 5.04 11.09 -19.45
C HIS A 1098 4.22 11.75 -18.34
N ALA A 1099 4.65 11.62 -17.08
CA ALA A 1099 3.99 12.26 -15.93
C ALA A 1099 3.97 13.79 -16.05
N LEU A 1100 5.11 14.40 -16.40
CA LEU A 1100 5.26 15.84 -16.58
C LEU A 1100 4.39 16.35 -17.73
N ALA A 1101 4.31 15.61 -18.82
CA ALA A 1101 3.51 16.00 -19.98
C ALA A 1101 2.01 15.96 -19.71
N LEU A 1102 1.51 14.87 -19.10
CA LEU A 1102 0.11 14.78 -18.67
C LEU A 1102 -0.26 15.92 -17.72
N TYR A 1103 0.63 16.23 -16.78
CA TYR A 1103 0.43 17.34 -15.85
C TYR A 1103 0.36 18.68 -16.57
N GLU A 1104 1.31 18.99 -17.46
CA GLU A 1104 1.31 20.27 -18.19
C GLU A 1104 0.09 20.44 -19.08
N GLN A 1105 -0.32 19.39 -19.79
CA GLN A 1105 -1.53 19.41 -20.61
C GLN A 1105 -2.75 19.78 -19.76
N GLN A 1106 -2.92 19.12 -18.61
CA GLN A 1106 -4.06 19.39 -17.72
C GLN A 1106 -3.92 20.74 -16.98
N ARG A 1107 -2.72 21.17 -16.60
CA ARG A 1107 -2.47 22.48 -15.96
C ARG A 1107 -2.83 23.63 -16.89
N ARG A 1108 -2.44 23.55 -18.17
CA ARG A 1108 -2.78 24.54 -19.20
C ARG A 1108 -4.28 24.58 -19.45
N ALA A 1109 -4.94 23.43 -19.55
CA ALA A 1109 -6.39 23.34 -19.72
C ALA A 1109 -7.20 23.93 -18.54
N ARG A 1110 -6.60 24.05 -17.34
CA ARG A 1110 -7.20 24.69 -16.17
C ARG A 1110 -6.90 26.18 -16.04
N SER A 1111 -5.92 26.68 -16.80
CA SER A 1111 -5.50 28.08 -16.79
C SER A 1111 -6.24 28.93 -17.84
N VAL A 1112 -7.01 28.26 -18.71
CA VAL A 1112 -7.95 28.82 -19.69
C VAL A 1112 -9.35 28.70 -19.11
#